data_AF-A0A8I3S1X3-F1
#
_entry.id   AF-A0A8I3S1X3-F1
#
_cell.length_a   1.000
_cell.length_b   1.000
_cell.length_c   1.000
_cell.angle_alpha   90.00
_cell.angle_beta   90.00
_cell.angle_gamma   90.00
#
_symmetry.space_group_name_H-M   'P 1'
#
loop_
_entity.id
_entity.type
_entity.pdbx_description
1 polymer ?
#
loop_
_entity_poly.entity_id
_entity_poly.type
_entity_poly.pdbx_seq_one_letter_code
_entity_poly.pdbx_strand_id
1 'polypeptide(L)'
;MSVLLTLCVVLLALATPGRGTPPWEPCTDLRPLDILAEAVPPNGAAGGIRVTQAHGVRGLQLSAAAPHAVSFPASRIFFRCDLFPEEFSIVITLKVPSLPPKKNEYLFTVVAEEPDALLLGLRYSPTRLHFLFLSQDAAGAWQTRVTFRSPTLMDSQWHTLVLAVSEGSFSLTTDCGLPVDIMADVPFPATLSVRGARFFIGSRKRTKGLFTGLVRQLVLLPGSDATPRLCPCRSAELAVLSIPPVLQGPSGRPEDNEVLKYPYETDLKVTLGSRPPCTKAEDAQFWFDASRKGLFLCVGSEWVSVLAAKEKLDYVEEYQSLFTSSETLGIEVFAIPEAGLFVAAANRKATSAIYKWTDGKFASYQNIRTHQAQSWRHFTIGKKVFLAVANFEPNEKGQEFSVIYKWSQRKLRFTPYQRVPTHSARDWEAFEVAGEHFLAVANHREGDNHNIDSVIYKWNPRTRLFEANQTIATSGAYDWEFFTVGPYSFLVVANAFNGTSTKVHSHLYVWLLGSFQLFQAFLTFGAADWEVFRIGERVFLAVANSHSYDVEAQVHNDSYVVNSVIYELNVTAQAFVKFQEIPTCSALDWEFFSVGEDYFLVVANSFDGNTFSVNSIIYRWQGYEGFVAVHSLPTFGCRDWEAFRTAAGSYLVYSSAKEPRSRVLRLRTG
;
A
#
# COMPACT_ATOMS: atom_id res chain seq x y z
N MET A 1 -6.90 13.99 71.32
CA MET A 1 -7.18 13.10 70.17
C MET A 1 -6.22 13.46 69.05
N SER A 2 -4.98 13.01 69.18
CA SER A 2 -3.87 13.39 68.30
C SER A 2 -2.89 12.23 68.26
N VAL A 3 -3.26 11.14 67.57
CA VAL A 3 -2.42 9.98 67.24
C VAL A 3 -3.13 9.23 66.10
N LEU A 4 -3.05 9.68 64.84
CA LEU A 4 -3.39 8.81 63.69
C LEU A 4 -2.97 9.31 62.30
N LEU A 5 -2.32 10.48 62.16
CA LEU A 5 -1.94 11.03 60.83
C LEU A 5 -0.42 11.15 60.59
N THR A 6 0.41 10.69 61.52
CA THR A 6 1.88 10.72 61.41
C THR A 6 2.51 9.32 61.45
N LEU A 7 1.82 8.30 60.92
CA LEU A 7 2.38 6.94 60.77
C LEU A 7 2.19 6.32 59.37
N CYS A 8 1.84 7.11 58.35
CA CYS A 8 1.79 6.64 56.95
C CYS A 8 2.95 7.15 56.06
N VAL A 9 3.89 7.93 56.60
CA VAL A 9 4.95 8.57 55.78
C VAL A 9 6.36 7.98 56.03
N VAL A 10 6.54 7.04 56.97
CA VAL A 10 7.88 6.49 57.30
C VAL A 10 8.05 5.01 56.91
N LEU A 11 7.04 4.34 56.34
CA LEU A 11 7.16 2.94 55.87
C LEU A 11 7.30 2.77 54.35
N LEU A 12 7.45 3.86 53.58
CA LEU A 12 7.66 3.80 52.12
C LEU A 12 9.14 3.93 51.69
N ALA A 13 10.09 3.93 52.62
CA ALA A 13 11.52 4.11 52.31
C ALA A 13 12.40 2.85 52.43
N LEU A 14 11.81 1.65 52.56
CA LEU A 14 12.55 0.38 52.55
C LEU A 14 11.80 -0.69 51.74
N ALA A 15 11.59 -0.42 50.46
CA ALA A 15 11.36 -1.45 49.46
C ALA A 15 12.44 -1.30 48.40
N THR A 16 13.49 -2.12 48.50
CA THR A 16 14.33 -2.42 47.35
C THR A 16 13.43 -2.85 46.20
N PRO A 17 13.62 -2.40 44.96
CA PRO A 17 12.92 -3.00 43.82
C PRO A 17 13.43 -4.43 43.69
N GLY A 18 12.71 -5.37 44.32
CA GLY A 18 12.77 -6.75 43.89
C GLY A 18 12.43 -6.75 42.41
N ARG A 19 13.27 -7.40 41.61
CA ARG A 19 13.08 -7.61 40.16
C ARG A 19 11.59 -7.83 39.89
N GLY A 20 10.93 -6.78 39.39
CA GLY A 20 9.58 -6.89 38.90
C GLY A 20 9.55 -7.97 37.85
N THR A 21 8.65 -8.92 38.00
CA THR A 21 8.18 -9.74 36.89
C THR A 21 7.91 -8.80 35.70
N PRO A 22 8.46 -9.09 34.51
CA PRO A 22 8.21 -8.24 33.36
C PRO A 22 6.69 -8.16 33.12
N PRO A 23 6.19 -7.02 32.60
CA PRO A 23 4.81 -6.95 32.13
C PRO A 23 4.56 -8.10 31.14
N TRP A 24 3.37 -8.71 31.21
CA TRP A 24 2.97 -9.79 30.30
C TRP A 24 3.03 -9.31 28.85
N GLU A 25 4.14 -9.59 28.16
CA GLU A 25 4.22 -9.48 26.71
C GLU A 25 3.61 -10.76 26.10
N PRO A 26 2.61 -10.65 25.21
CA PRO A 26 2.08 -11.81 24.50
C PRO A 26 3.22 -12.48 23.71
N CYS A 27 3.27 -13.81 23.73
CA CYS A 27 4.38 -14.56 23.13
C CYS A 27 4.48 -14.42 21.60
N THR A 28 3.45 -13.83 21.00
CA THR A 28 3.26 -13.60 19.56
C THR A 28 2.37 -12.37 19.37
N ASP A 29 2.65 -11.53 18.37
CA ASP A 29 1.69 -10.52 17.92
C ASP A 29 0.39 -11.22 17.50
N LEU A 30 -0.80 -10.63 17.72
CA LEU A 30 -2.12 -11.21 17.39
C LEU A 30 -2.38 -11.41 15.87
N ARG A 31 -1.31 -11.52 15.08
CA ARG A 31 -1.28 -11.72 13.63
C ARG A 31 -1.24 -13.22 13.31
N PRO A 32 -1.80 -13.66 12.16
CA PRO A 32 -1.66 -15.03 11.70
C PRO A 32 -0.19 -15.39 11.41
N LEU A 33 0.25 -16.58 11.85
CA LEU A 33 1.60 -17.10 11.70
C LEU A 33 1.56 -18.31 10.75
N ASP A 34 2.16 -18.19 9.57
CA ASP A 34 2.17 -19.24 8.54
C ASP A 34 3.22 -20.32 8.84
N ILE A 35 2.82 -21.31 9.64
CA ILE A 35 3.64 -22.46 10.02
C ILE A 35 4.10 -23.23 8.77
N LEU A 36 3.27 -23.29 7.72
CA LEU A 36 3.63 -24.00 6.49
C LEU A 36 4.74 -23.29 5.74
N ALA A 37 4.69 -21.97 5.64
CA ALA A 37 5.72 -21.16 5.00
C ALA A 37 7.07 -21.26 5.71
N GLU A 38 7.09 -21.26 7.04
CA GLU A 38 8.32 -21.42 7.84
C GLU A 38 9.04 -22.74 7.60
N ALA A 39 8.29 -23.78 7.21
CA ALA A 39 8.81 -25.11 6.97
C ALA A 39 9.25 -25.35 5.51
N VAL A 40 8.93 -24.42 4.59
CA VAL A 40 9.17 -24.55 3.14
C VAL A 40 10.25 -23.55 2.71
N PRO A 41 11.39 -24.00 2.16
CA PRO A 41 12.43 -23.08 1.72
C PRO A 41 11.98 -22.25 0.49
N PRO A 42 12.48 -21.00 0.36
CA PRO A 42 12.03 -20.04 -0.65
C PRO A 42 12.23 -20.49 -2.11
N ASN A 43 13.13 -21.44 -2.37
CA ASN A 43 13.43 -21.95 -3.70
C ASN A 43 12.68 -23.25 -4.06
N GLY A 44 11.78 -23.76 -3.21
CA GLY A 44 10.97 -24.95 -3.47
C GLY A 44 11.73 -26.29 -3.55
N ALA A 45 13.05 -26.27 -3.64
CA ALA A 45 13.90 -27.46 -3.73
C ALA A 45 14.46 -27.86 -2.35
N ALA A 46 13.60 -28.40 -1.49
CA ALA A 46 14.05 -29.30 -0.43
C ALA A 46 13.62 -30.73 -0.80
N GLY A 47 14.57 -31.67 -0.72
CA GLY A 47 14.28 -33.08 -0.93
C GLY A 47 13.20 -33.57 0.02
N GLY A 48 11.97 -33.73 -0.49
CA GLY A 48 10.83 -34.19 0.31
C GLY A 48 9.51 -33.44 0.07
N ILE A 49 9.49 -32.27 -0.56
CA ILE A 49 8.26 -31.48 -0.80
C ILE A 49 8.03 -31.33 -2.31
N ARG A 50 6.84 -31.69 -2.79
CA ARG A 50 6.42 -31.50 -4.18
C ARG A 50 5.20 -30.60 -4.24
N VAL A 51 5.22 -29.55 -5.06
CA VAL A 51 4.02 -28.78 -5.37
C VAL A 51 3.18 -29.59 -6.37
N THR A 52 1.95 -29.89 -6.01
CA THR A 52 1.01 -30.67 -6.82
C THR A 52 -0.27 -29.87 -7.01
N GLN A 53 -0.81 -29.84 -8.23
CA GLN A 53 -2.10 -29.23 -8.52
C GLN A 53 -3.19 -30.29 -8.50
N ALA A 54 -4.27 -30.04 -7.76
CA ALA A 54 -5.44 -30.91 -7.68
C ALA A 54 -6.70 -30.07 -7.79
N HIS A 55 -7.54 -30.36 -8.79
CA HIS A 55 -8.77 -29.60 -9.09
C HIS A 55 -8.50 -28.09 -9.30
N GLY A 56 -7.45 -27.75 -10.06
CA GLY A 56 -7.08 -26.34 -10.32
C GLY A 56 -6.33 -25.65 -9.19
N VAL A 57 -6.30 -26.23 -7.98
CA VAL A 57 -5.68 -25.64 -6.79
C VAL A 57 -4.33 -26.28 -6.50
N ARG A 58 -3.31 -25.45 -6.20
CA ARG A 58 -1.97 -25.95 -5.82
C ARG A 58 -1.89 -26.22 -4.32
N GLY A 59 -1.27 -27.34 -3.98
CA GLY A 59 -0.92 -27.72 -2.61
C GLY A 59 0.43 -28.42 -2.54
N LEU A 60 0.97 -28.55 -1.33
CA LEU A 60 2.20 -29.25 -1.07
C LEU A 60 1.91 -30.71 -0.75
N GLN A 61 2.52 -31.60 -1.51
CA GLN A 61 2.60 -33.02 -1.24
C GLN A 61 3.89 -33.32 -0.48
N LEU A 62 3.76 -33.93 0.69
CA LEU A 62 4.89 -34.37 1.51
C LEU A 62 5.29 -35.79 1.06
N SER A 63 6.52 -35.97 0.61
CA SER A 63 7.02 -37.24 0.08
C SER A 63 7.31 -38.24 1.19
N ALA A 64 6.78 -39.45 1.04
CA ALA A 64 7.11 -40.59 1.91
C ALA A 64 8.50 -41.20 1.62
N ALA A 65 9.10 -40.90 0.46
CA ALA A 65 10.32 -41.56 -0.04
C ALA A 65 11.63 -40.94 0.45
N ALA A 66 11.58 -39.72 1.01
CA ALA A 66 12.73 -39.03 1.60
C ALA A 66 12.29 -38.33 2.90
N PRO A 67 12.26 -39.02 4.05
CA PRO A 67 11.76 -38.49 5.31
C PRO A 67 12.78 -37.57 6.00
N HIS A 68 13.31 -36.58 5.28
CA HIS A 68 13.96 -35.45 5.92
C HIS A 68 12.85 -34.49 6.36
N ALA A 69 12.55 -34.53 7.66
CA ALA A 69 11.41 -33.88 8.27
C ALA A 69 11.28 -32.41 7.86
N VAL A 70 10.15 -32.07 7.25
CA VAL A 70 9.68 -30.68 7.08
C VAL A 70 9.46 -30.14 8.49
N SER A 71 10.49 -29.48 9.03
CA SER A 71 10.59 -29.14 10.44
C SER A 71 11.45 -27.91 10.64
N PHE A 72 11.13 -27.15 11.69
CA PHE A 72 11.88 -25.96 12.09
C PHE A 72 11.82 -25.79 13.61
N PRO A 73 12.83 -25.14 14.23
CA PRO A 73 12.82 -24.90 15.67
C PRO A 73 11.73 -23.89 16.05
N ALA A 74 11.03 -24.13 17.15
CA ALA A 74 9.95 -23.27 17.63
C ALA A 74 10.41 -21.82 17.84
N SER A 75 11.68 -21.61 18.17
CA SER A 75 12.31 -20.28 18.32
C SER A 75 12.26 -19.39 17.07
N ARG A 76 11.93 -19.92 15.88
CA ARG A 76 11.66 -19.08 14.70
C ARG A 76 10.39 -18.25 14.83
N ILE A 77 9.37 -18.82 15.47
CA ILE A 77 8.07 -18.18 15.68
C ILE A 77 7.99 -17.60 17.10
N PHE A 78 8.53 -18.32 18.09
CA PHE A 78 8.54 -17.99 19.51
C PHE A 78 9.91 -17.42 19.92
N PHE A 79 10.27 -16.26 19.37
CA PHE A 79 11.60 -15.64 19.59
C PHE A 79 11.64 -14.67 20.77
N ARG A 80 10.48 -14.15 21.22
CA ARG A 80 10.36 -13.21 22.36
C ARG A 80 9.90 -13.87 23.66
N CYS A 81 9.29 -15.05 23.58
CA CYS A 81 8.71 -15.77 24.69
C CYS A 81 8.73 -17.28 24.39
N ASP A 82 8.85 -18.09 25.42
CA ASP A 82 8.95 -19.55 25.32
C ASP A 82 7.62 -20.30 25.61
N LEU A 83 6.49 -19.60 25.72
CA LEU A 83 5.19 -20.21 26.03
C LEU A 83 4.29 -20.23 24.79
N PHE A 84 3.54 -21.32 24.61
CA PHE A 84 2.50 -21.42 23.59
C PHE A 84 1.26 -20.62 24.03
N PRO A 85 0.53 -19.94 23.11
CA PRO A 85 -0.64 -19.16 23.48
C PRO A 85 -1.72 -20.03 24.14
N GLU A 86 -2.34 -19.52 25.20
CA GLU A 86 -3.46 -20.19 25.89
C GLU A 86 -4.75 -20.16 25.06
N GLU A 87 -4.94 -19.08 24.30
CA GLU A 87 -6.03 -18.91 23.35
C GLU A 87 -5.48 -18.80 21.93
N PHE A 88 -6.01 -19.57 20.98
CA PHE A 88 -5.57 -19.54 19.59
C PHE A 88 -6.53 -20.28 18.66
N SER A 89 -6.32 -20.08 17.36
CA SER A 89 -6.88 -20.92 16.31
C SER A 89 -5.78 -21.55 15.45
N ILE A 90 -6.00 -22.79 15.02
CA ILE A 90 -5.21 -23.43 13.96
C ILE A 90 -6.09 -23.56 12.74
N VAL A 91 -5.67 -22.95 11.63
CA VAL A 91 -6.37 -23.03 10.34
C VAL A 91 -5.60 -23.90 9.37
N ILE A 92 -6.27 -24.90 8.78
CA ILE A 92 -5.64 -25.85 7.87
C ILE A 92 -6.52 -26.08 6.65
N THR A 93 -5.96 -25.89 5.45
CA THR A 93 -6.61 -26.27 4.19
C THR A 93 -5.87 -27.46 3.60
N LEU A 94 -6.58 -28.56 3.40
CA LEU A 94 -5.97 -29.85 3.07
C LEU A 94 -6.86 -30.72 2.18
N LYS A 95 -6.25 -31.70 1.52
CA LYS A 95 -6.92 -32.76 0.74
C LYS A 95 -6.43 -34.11 1.24
N VAL A 96 -7.30 -34.87 1.90
CA VAL A 96 -6.94 -36.17 2.49
C VAL A 96 -7.26 -37.31 1.51
N PRO A 97 -6.32 -38.24 1.26
CA PRO A 97 -6.61 -39.46 0.51
C PRO A 97 -7.42 -40.45 1.38
N SER A 98 -8.12 -41.38 0.73
CA SER A 98 -8.76 -42.50 1.44
C SER A 98 -7.68 -43.36 2.14
N LEU A 99 -7.73 -43.42 3.48
CA LEU A 99 -6.77 -44.19 4.29
C LEU A 99 -7.32 -45.58 4.63
N PRO A 100 -6.45 -46.60 4.72
CA PRO A 100 -6.83 -47.91 5.25
C PRO A 100 -7.42 -47.81 6.67
N PRO A 101 -8.37 -48.70 7.03
CA PRO A 101 -8.89 -48.79 8.39
C PRO A 101 -7.73 -48.94 9.40
N LYS A 102 -7.77 -48.17 10.51
CA LYS A 102 -6.77 -48.14 11.60
C LYS A 102 -5.47 -47.36 11.32
N LYS A 103 -5.27 -46.76 10.14
CA LYS A 103 -4.12 -45.87 9.90
C LYS A 103 -4.34 -44.50 10.57
N ASN A 104 -3.29 -43.96 11.19
CA ASN A 104 -3.30 -42.63 11.81
C ASN A 104 -2.13 -41.83 11.27
N GLU A 105 -2.39 -40.59 10.88
CA GLU A 105 -1.40 -39.67 10.34
C GLU A 105 -1.46 -38.33 11.10
N TYR A 106 -0.33 -37.61 11.13
CA TYR A 106 -0.20 -36.33 11.81
C TYR A 106 -0.16 -35.19 10.81
N LEU A 107 -0.98 -34.16 11.00
CA LEU A 107 -0.93 -32.94 10.19
C LEU A 107 0.24 -32.06 10.62
N PHE A 108 0.43 -31.90 11.92
CA PHE A 108 1.64 -31.33 12.50
C PHE A 108 1.81 -31.77 13.96
N THR A 109 3.02 -31.61 14.48
CA THR A 109 3.35 -31.78 15.91
C THR A 109 4.40 -30.78 16.38
N VAL A 110 4.41 -30.52 17.69
CA VAL A 110 5.46 -29.78 18.40
C VAL A 110 6.07 -30.73 19.42
N VAL A 111 7.38 -30.94 19.35
CA VAL A 111 8.09 -31.92 20.16
C VAL A 111 9.29 -31.26 20.83
N ALA A 112 9.43 -31.42 22.14
CA ALA A 112 10.62 -30.98 22.88
C ALA A 112 11.83 -31.82 22.45
N GLU A 113 13.00 -31.24 22.16
CA GLU A 113 14.16 -32.01 21.69
C GLU A 113 14.69 -32.99 22.75
N GLU A 114 14.65 -32.61 24.04
CA GLU A 114 15.02 -33.45 25.18
C GLU A 114 13.97 -33.23 26.29
N PRO A 115 13.20 -34.24 26.74
CA PRO A 115 13.31 -35.69 26.50
C PRO A 115 12.49 -36.25 25.31
N ASP A 116 12.44 -35.58 24.15
CA ASP A 116 11.72 -36.05 22.95
C ASP A 116 10.20 -36.26 23.17
N ALA A 117 9.62 -35.37 24.00
CA ALA A 117 8.23 -35.39 24.45
C ALA A 117 7.30 -34.65 23.48
N LEU A 118 6.12 -35.22 23.20
CA LEU A 118 5.10 -34.61 22.34
C LEU A 118 4.33 -33.54 23.14
N LEU A 119 4.57 -32.27 22.84
CA LEU A 119 3.94 -31.12 23.50
C LEU A 119 2.56 -30.81 22.92
N LEU A 120 2.46 -30.80 21.59
CA LEU A 120 1.25 -30.46 20.85
C LEU A 120 1.17 -31.32 19.59
N GLY A 121 -0.01 -31.74 19.17
CA GLY A 121 -0.16 -32.45 17.90
C GLY A 121 -1.57 -32.55 17.40
N LEU A 122 -1.73 -32.38 16.09
CA LEU A 122 -2.99 -32.61 15.42
C LEU A 122 -2.89 -33.87 14.57
N ARG A 123 -3.65 -34.88 14.96
CA ARG A 123 -3.63 -36.22 14.38
C ARG A 123 -5.00 -36.56 13.83
N TYR A 124 -5.08 -37.06 12.61
CA TYR A 124 -6.35 -37.52 12.05
C TYR A 124 -6.34 -39.03 11.83
N SER A 125 -7.56 -39.58 11.80
CA SER A 125 -7.91 -40.96 11.54
C SER A 125 -9.18 -40.97 10.69
N PRO A 126 -9.63 -42.12 10.15
CA PRO A 126 -10.64 -42.10 9.11
C PRO A 126 -11.99 -41.44 9.44
N THR A 127 -12.34 -41.29 10.71
CA THR A 127 -13.60 -40.65 11.13
C THR A 127 -13.40 -39.65 12.26
N ARG A 128 -12.16 -39.35 12.64
CA ARG A 128 -11.86 -38.55 13.84
C ARG A 128 -10.63 -37.69 13.65
N LEU A 129 -10.74 -36.44 14.10
CA LEU A 129 -9.62 -35.53 14.31
C LEU A 129 -9.30 -35.49 15.80
N HIS A 130 -8.04 -35.69 16.15
CA HIS A 130 -7.54 -35.70 17.51
C HIS A 130 -6.59 -34.54 17.72
N PHE A 131 -6.95 -33.64 18.63
CA PHE A 131 -6.05 -32.64 19.15
C PHE A 131 -5.40 -33.15 20.44
N LEU A 132 -4.07 -33.14 20.47
CA LEU A 132 -3.26 -33.72 21.53
C LEU A 132 -2.39 -32.62 22.14
N PHE A 133 -2.34 -32.53 23.47
CA PHE A 133 -1.44 -31.62 24.17
C PHE A 133 -0.92 -32.25 25.47
N LEU A 134 0.26 -31.82 25.90
CA LEU A 134 0.86 -32.23 27.18
C LEU A 134 0.19 -31.45 28.31
N SER A 135 -0.40 -32.16 29.27
CA SER A 135 -0.92 -31.58 30.51
C SER A 135 0.00 -31.96 31.67
N GLN A 136 0.18 -31.05 32.62
CA GLN A 136 1.01 -31.27 33.79
C GLN A 136 0.34 -30.67 35.02
N ASP A 137 0.30 -31.44 36.11
CA ASP A 137 -0.12 -30.99 37.43
C ASP A 137 0.90 -31.43 38.51
N ALA A 138 0.49 -31.32 39.78
CA ALA A 138 1.32 -31.74 40.92
C ALA A 138 1.60 -33.26 40.97
N ALA A 139 0.84 -34.10 40.26
CA ALA A 139 0.96 -35.55 40.21
C ALA A 139 1.81 -36.06 39.01
N GLY A 140 2.12 -35.21 38.03
CA GLY A 140 3.02 -35.53 36.91
C GLY A 140 2.55 -34.98 35.57
N ALA A 141 3.24 -35.34 34.49
CA ALA A 141 2.88 -34.95 33.12
C ALA A 141 2.24 -36.12 32.35
N TRP A 142 1.11 -35.88 31.70
CA TRP A 142 0.41 -36.86 30.84
C TRP A 142 -0.08 -36.21 29.55
N GLN A 143 -0.50 -37.05 28.60
CA GLN A 143 -1.00 -36.58 27.31
C GLN A 143 -2.53 -36.50 27.31
N THR A 144 -3.08 -35.30 27.11
CA THR A 144 -4.53 -35.06 26.96
C THR A 144 -4.93 -35.15 25.49
N ARG A 145 -6.14 -35.65 25.22
CA ARG A 145 -6.67 -35.87 23.87
C ARG A 145 -8.12 -35.41 23.73
N VAL A 146 -8.34 -34.38 22.94
CA VAL A 146 -9.66 -33.93 22.49
C VAL A 146 -9.97 -34.58 21.14
N THR A 147 -11.18 -35.12 20.97
CA THR A 147 -11.54 -35.92 19.78
C THR A 147 -12.83 -35.42 19.15
N PHE A 148 -12.70 -34.89 17.93
CA PHE A 148 -13.83 -34.47 17.10
C PHE A 148 -14.23 -35.61 16.16
N ARG A 149 -15.54 -35.89 16.04
CA ARG A 149 -16.06 -36.75 14.97
C ARG A 149 -16.22 -35.89 13.73
N SER A 150 -15.45 -36.17 12.69
CA SER A 150 -15.53 -35.45 11.41
C SER A 150 -15.95 -36.45 10.32
N PRO A 151 -17.14 -36.31 9.74
CA PRO A 151 -17.67 -37.32 8.81
C PRO A 151 -17.16 -37.19 7.37
N THR A 152 -16.54 -36.08 6.97
CA THR A 152 -16.31 -35.75 5.55
C THR A 152 -14.98 -35.03 5.31
N LEU A 153 -13.84 -35.65 5.66
CA LEU A 153 -12.51 -35.14 5.29
C LEU A 153 -11.78 -36.01 4.26
N MET A 154 -12.30 -37.20 3.98
CA MET A 154 -11.62 -38.27 3.21
C MET A 154 -12.33 -38.64 1.91
N ASP A 155 -13.17 -37.74 1.41
CA ASP A 155 -13.79 -37.80 0.09
C ASP A 155 -12.79 -37.45 -1.03
N SER A 156 -11.51 -37.26 -0.68
CA SER A 156 -10.47 -36.76 -1.57
C SER A 156 -10.83 -35.39 -2.17
N GLN A 157 -11.58 -34.53 -1.47
CA GLN A 157 -11.81 -33.12 -1.78
C GLN A 157 -11.00 -32.20 -0.88
N TRP A 158 -11.01 -30.91 -1.21
CA TRP A 158 -10.36 -29.89 -0.39
C TRP A 158 -11.29 -29.52 0.76
N HIS A 159 -10.73 -29.37 1.96
CA HIS A 159 -11.45 -28.88 3.12
C HIS A 159 -10.61 -27.86 3.87
N THR A 160 -11.26 -26.87 4.45
CA THR A 160 -10.67 -25.91 5.38
C THR A 160 -11.21 -26.12 6.79
N LEU A 161 -10.30 -26.37 7.72
CA LEU A 161 -10.56 -26.62 9.13
C LEU A 161 -10.10 -25.42 9.96
N VAL A 162 -10.93 -24.99 10.90
CA VAL A 162 -10.56 -24.03 11.97
C VAL A 162 -10.74 -24.74 13.30
N LEU A 163 -9.64 -24.98 14.01
CA LEU A 163 -9.65 -25.46 15.39
C LEU A 163 -9.39 -24.27 16.32
N ALA A 164 -10.41 -23.79 17.03
CA ALA A 164 -10.29 -22.73 18.02
C ALA A 164 -10.21 -23.30 19.44
N VAL A 165 -9.36 -22.72 20.28
CA VAL A 165 -9.09 -23.14 21.66
C VAL A 165 -9.13 -21.92 22.58
N SER A 166 -9.91 -21.98 23.66
CA SER A 166 -9.97 -20.96 24.71
C SER A 166 -10.36 -21.58 26.06
N GLU A 167 -9.55 -21.33 27.10
CA GLU A 167 -9.71 -21.75 28.51
C GLU A 167 -9.98 -23.27 28.68
N GLY A 168 -11.18 -23.78 28.40
CA GLY A 168 -11.53 -25.21 28.40
C GLY A 168 -12.44 -25.65 27.25
N SER A 169 -12.65 -24.78 26.27
CA SER A 169 -13.49 -24.99 25.09
C SER A 169 -12.64 -25.24 23.85
N PHE A 170 -13.00 -26.27 23.09
CA PHE A 170 -12.36 -26.64 21.84
C PHE A 170 -13.42 -26.70 20.75
N SER A 171 -13.33 -25.81 19.78
CA SER A 171 -14.29 -25.71 18.67
C SER A 171 -13.65 -26.13 17.36
N LEU A 172 -14.31 -26.98 16.58
CA LEU A 172 -13.89 -27.34 15.24
C LEU A 172 -14.95 -26.92 14.21
N THR A 173 -14.58 -25.97 13.36
CA THR A 173 -15.37 -25.54 12.20
C THR A 173 -14.78 -26.14 10.93
N THR A 174 -15.61 -26.75 10.09
CA THR A 174 -15.20 -27.30 8.78
C THR A 174 -15.97 -26.58 7.69
N ASP A 175 -15.27 -26.06 6.68
CA ASP A 175 -15.83 -25.41 5.49
C ASP A 175 -16.91 -24.35 5.81
N CYS A 176 -16.62 -23.47 6.77
CA CYS A 176 -17.54 -22.44 7.26
C CYS A 176 -18.91 -22.96 7.73
N GLY A 177 -19.02 -24.25 8.03
CA GLY A 177 -20.21 -24.86 8.62
C GLY A 177 -20.38 -24.52 10.09
N LEU A 178 -21.36 -25.15 10.73
CA LEU A 178 -21.61 -24.98 12.16
C LEU A 178 -20.43 -25.55 12.97
N PRO A 179 -19.91 -24.80 13.96
CA PRO A 179 -18.84 -25.27 14.83
C PRO A 179 -19.29 -26.49 15.66
N VAL A 180 -18.38 -27.44 15.86
CA VAL A 180 -18.54 -28.54 16.80
C VAL A 180 -17.72 -28.23 18.05
N ASP A 181 -18.40 -27.88 19.13
CA ASP A 181 -17.77 -27.52 20.40
C ASP A 181 -17.62 -28.74 21.34
N ILE A 182 -16.46 -28.84 21.98
CA ILE A 182 -16.17 -29.83 23.02
C ILE A 182 -15.65 -29.08 24.24
N MET A 183 -16.38 -29.19 25.34
CA MET A 183 -15.90 -28.79 26.66
C MET A 183 -15.09 -29.96 27.23
N ALA A 184 -13.80 -29.75 27.48
CA ALA A 184 -12.95 -30.79 28.08
C ALA A 184 -12.76 -30.52 29.58
N ASP A 185 -12.70 -31.60 30.37
CA ASP A 185 -12.45 -31.50 31.82
C ASP A 185 -11.07 -30.93 32.15
N VAL A 186 -10.13 -31.01 31.19
CA VAL A 186 -8.77 -30.50 31.32
C VAL A 186 -8.57 -29.34 30.34
N PRO A 187 -8.33 -28.11 30.83
CA PRO A 187 -8.09 -26.93 30.01
C PRO A 187 -6.78 -27.02 29.22
N PHE A 188 -6.62 -26.19 28.20
CA PHE A 188 -5.33 -26.06 27.52
C PHE A 188 -4.33 -25.33 28.46
N PRO A 189 -3.11 -25.86 28.66
CA PRO A 189 -2.21 -25.32 29.68
C PRO A 189 -1.58 -23.98 29.25
N ALA A 190 -1.86 -22.91 30.01
CA ALA A 190 -1.23 -21.60 29.88
C ALA A 190 0.30 -21.61 30.03
N THR A 191 0.83 -22.65 30.69
CA THR A 191 2.25 -22.82 31.02
C THR A 191 3.00 -23.72 30.04
N LEU A 192 2.40 -24.10 28.91
CA LEU A 192 3.03 -25.00 27.95
C LEU A 192 4.28 -24.36 27.32
N SER A 193 5.46 -24.75 27.79
CA SER A 193 6.71 -24.24 27.23
C SER A 193 7.08 -24.94 25.93
N VAL A 194 7.45 -24.14 24.93
CA VAL A 194 8.01 -24.54 23.63
C VAL A 194 9.52 -24.26 23.54
N ARG A 195 10.17 -23.94 24.66
CA ARG A 195 11.64 -23.77 24.73
C ARG A 195 12.32 -25.06 24.29
N GLY A 196 13.23 -24.95 23.32
CA GLY A 196 13.95 -26.11 22.79
C GLY A 196 13.04 -27.13 22.09
N ALA A 197 11.85 -26.71 21.62
CA ALA A 197 10.95 -27.55 20.85
C ALA A 197 11.12 -27.34 19.34
N ARG A 198 10.65 -28.32 18.56
CA ARG A 198 10.59 -28.26 17.09
C ARG A 198 9.19 -28.54 16.59
N PHE A 199 8.82 -27.82 15.54
CA PHE A 199 7.66 -28.13 14.72
C PHE A 199 8.01 -29.21 13.71
N PHE A 200 7.14 -30.20 13.56
CA PHE A 200 7.19 -31.23 12.52
C PHE A 200 5.89 -31.17 11.73
N ILE A 201 5.99 -30.95 10.42
CA ILE A 201 4.84 -30.87 9.52
C ILE A 201 4.64 -32.23 8.85
N GLY A 202 3.39 -32.68 8.80
CA GLY A 202 3.01 -33.96 8.22
C GLY A 202 3.58 -35.18 8.95
N SER A 203 4.02 -35.06 10.20
CA SER A 203 4.64 -36.16 10.95
C SER A 203 4.66 -35.89 12.45
N ARG A 204 4.82 -36.96 13.25
CA ARG A 204 5.00 -36.83 14.71
C ARG A 204 6.43 -36.45 15.11
N LYS A 205 7.40 -36.92 14.33
CA LYS A 205 8.86 -36.77 14.50
C LYS A 205 9.46 -36.91 13.10
N ARG A 206 10.58 -37.62 12.94
CA ARG A 206 11.20 -37.81 11.62
C ARG A 206 10.44 -38.76 10.68
N THR A 207 9.87 -39.87 11.18
CA THR A 207 9.35 -40.94 10.30
C THR A 207 7.98 -41.51 10.69
N LYS A 208 7.42 -41.11 11.84
CA LYS A 208 6.20 -41.73 12.39
C LYS A 208 4.93 -40.96 11.99
N GLY A 209 3.96 -41.69 11.43
CA GLY A 209 2.62 -41.18 11.12
C GLY A 209 2.62 -40.10 10.03
N LEU A 210 3.35 -40.36 8.94
CA LEU A 210 3.54 -39.45 7.81
C LEU A 210 2.20 -39.10 7.15
N PHE A 211 1.96 -37.82 6.89
CA PHE A 211 0.83 -37.33 6.13
C PHE A 211 1.03 -37.60 4.64
N THR A 212 0.01 -38.19 4.01
CA THR A 212 0.05 -38.62 2.60
C THR A 212 -0.79 -37.77 1.65
N GLY A 213 -1.52 -36.78 2.18
CA GLY A 213 -2.35 -35.88 1.39
C GLY A 213 -1.64 -34.61 0.91
N LEU A 214 -2.44 -33.63 0.51
CA LEU A 214 -1.97 -32.29 0.14
C LEU A 214 -2.29 -31.29 1.24
N VAL A 215 -1.34 -30.42 1.58
CA VAL A 215 -1.58 -29.27 2.47
C VAL A 215 -1.39 -27.99 1.68
N ARG A 216 -2.37 -27.09 1.75
CA ARG A 216 -2.32 -25.77 1.13
C ARG A 216 -2.03 -24.67 2.15
N GLN A 217 -2.57 -24.81 3.36
CA GLN A 217 -2.49 -23.82 4.42
C GLN A 217 -2.32 -24.54 5.76
N LEU A 218 -1.45 -24.04 6.63
CA LEU A 218 -1.36 -24.40 8.05
C LEU A 218 -0.89 -23.16 8.81
N VAL A 219 -1.81 -22.53 9.56
CA VAL A 219 -1.62 -21.20 10.16
C VAL A 219 -2.03 -21.25 11.63
N LEU A 220 -1.23 -20.63 12.50
CA LEU A 220 -1.57 -20.38 13.91
C LEU A 220 -2.00 -18.92 14.07
N LEU A 221 -3.18 -18.68 14.60
CA LEU A 221 -3.68 -17.35 14.96
C LEU A 221 -3.78 -17.26 16.49
N PRO A 222 -2.87 -16.54 17.16
CA PRO A 222 -2.93 -16.32 18.61
C PRO A 222 -4.10 -15.41 19.01
N GLY A 223 -4.73 -15.71 20.15
CA GLY A 223 -5.69 -14.85 20.86
C GLY A 223 -7.00 -14.57 20.13
N SER A 224 -7.41 -15.40 19.17
CA SER A 224 -8.63 -15.17 18.40
C SER A 224 -9.16 -16.48 17.79
N ASP A 225 -10.49 -16.58 17.72
CA ASP A 225 -11.16 -17.45 16.75
C ASP A 225 -10.89 -16.92 15.33
N ALA A 226 -10.40 -17.77 14.43
CA ALA A 226 -10.16 -17.41 13.04
C ALA A 226 -11.42 -17.48 12.17
N THR A 227 -12.50 -18.13 12.66
CA THR A 227 -13.74 -18.34 11.90
C THR A 227 -14.34 -17.03 11.37
N PRO A 228 -14.45 -15.94 12.16
CA PRO A 228 -15.00 -14.66 11.66
C PRO A 228 -14.13 -13.97 10.60
N ARG A 229 -12.83 -14.32 10.51
CA ARG A 229 -11.92 -13.79 9.49
C ARG A 229 -11.98 -14.56 8.17
N LEU A 230 -12.50 -15.79 8.20
CA LEU A 230 -12.58 -16.71 7.05
C LEU A 230 -13.99 -16.88 6.51
N CYS A 231 -15.00 -16.67 7.35
CA CYS A 231 -16.38 -17.03 7.06
C CYS A 231 -17.32 -15.83 7.30
N PRO A 232 -18.37 -15.65 6.46
CA PRO A 232 -18.73 -16.49 5.32
C PRO A 232 -17.87 -16.21 4.07
N CYS A 233 -17.62 -17.23 3.24
CA CYS A 233 -16.94 -17.06 1.95
C CYS A 233 -17.58 -17.93 0.84
N ARG A 234 -17.37 -17.56 -0.43
CA ARG A 234 -17.97 -18.25 -1.59
C ARG A 234 -17.45 -19.66 -1.83
N SER A 235 -16.22 -19.95 -1.40
CA SER A 235 -15.54 -21.24 -1.60
C SER A 235 -14.98 -21.74 -0.28
N ALA A 236 -15.88 -22.22 0.59
CA ALA A 236 -15.55 -22.55 1.98
C ALA A 236 -14.49 -23.65 2.12
N GLU A 237 -14.48 -24.61 1.20
CA GLU A 237 -13.46 -25.66 1.06
C GLU A 237 -12.02 -25.14 0.87
N LEU A 238 -11.88 -23.90 0.38
CA LEU A 238 -10.63 -23.26 0.00
C LEU A 238 -10.46 -21.89 0.65
N ALA A 239 -11.13 -21.62 1.77
CA ALA A 239 -10.98 -20.37 2.50
C ALA A 239 -9.52 -20.14 2.92
N VAL A 240 -8.96 -18.96 2.61
CA VAL A 240 -7.55 -18.66 2.82
C VAL A 240 -7.36 -17.62 3.91
N LEU A 241 -6.52 -17.94 4.90
CA LEU A 241 -6.01 -16.99 5.90
C LEU A 241 -4.58 -16.55 5.56
N SER A 242 -3.73 -17.51 5.17
CA SER A 242 -2.37 -17.28 4.65
C SER A 242 -1.90 -18.55 3.94
N ILE A 243 -1.20 -18.41 2.81
CA ILE A 243 -0.61 -19.54 2.08
C ILE A 243 0.85 -19.25 1.72
N PRO A 244 1.73 -20.27 1.71
CA PRO A 244 3.11 -20.12 1.29
C PRO A 244 3.25 -19.48 -0.11
N PRO A 245 4.22 -18.58 -0.34
CA PRO A 245 4.40 -17.92 -1.64
C PRO A 245 4.52 -18.89 -2.83
N VAL A 246 5.12 -20.06 -2.62
CA VAL A 246 5.24 -21.11 -3.65
C VAL A 246 3.87 -21.64 -4.16
N LEU A 247 2.81 -21.48 -3.37
CA LEU A 247 1.44 -21.87 -3.73
C LEU A 247 0.60 -20.70 -4.27
N GLN A 248 1.08 -19.46 -4.21
CA GLN A 248 0.44 -18.26 -4.75
C GLN A 248 0.67 -18.18 -6.27
N GLY A 249 -0.40 -18.19 -7.06
CA GLY A 249 -0.32 -18.21 -8.54
C GLY A 249 0.51 -17.02 -9.05
N PRO A 250 1.03 -17.04 -10.28
CA PRO A 250 1.47 -15.79 -10.89
C PRO A 250 0.31 -14.79 -10.80
N SER A 251 0.52 -13.71 -10.05
CA SER A 251 -0.51 -12.70 -9.77
C SER A 251 -0.76 -11.88 -11.05
N GLY A 252 -1.94 -12.05 -11.65
CA GLY A 252 -2.32 -11.31 -12.86
C GLY A 252 -3.76 -11.54 -13.31
N ARG A 253 -4.60 -10.55 -13.00
CA ARG A 253 -5.93 -10.19 -13.56
C ARG A 253 -7.23 -10.72 -12.90
N PRO A 254 -8.29 -9.87 -12.84
CA PRO A 254 -9.61 -10.22 -12.32
C PRO A 254 -10.40 -11.02 -13.37
N GLU A 255 -11.16 -12.00 -12.88
CA GLU A 255 -12.19 -12.80 -13.58
C GLU A 255 -11.92 -13.06 -15.07
N ASP A 256 -11.04 -14.02 -15.36
CA ASP A 256 -10.92 -14.55 -16.72
C ASP A 256 -12.10 -15.48 -17.04
N ASN A 257 -12.83 -15.08 -18.07
CA ASN A 257 -13.90 -15.81 -18.74
C ASN A 257 -13.58 -17.31 -18.93
N GLU A 258 -14.52 -18.16 -18.54
CA GLU A 258 -14.52 -19.61 -18.80
C GLU A 258 -14.64 -19.93 -20.30
N VAL A 259 -13.61 -19.71 -21.14
CA VAL A 259 -13.68 -20.19 -22.54
C VAL A 259 -12.38 -20.78 -23.11
N LEU A 260 -11.24 -20.77 -22.42
CA LEU A 260 -10.01 -21.32 -23.02
C LEU A 260 -9.30 -22.34 -22.11
N LYS A 261 -9.86 -23.57 -22.08
CA LYS A 261 -9.08 -24.76 -21.72
C LYS A 261 -8.22 -25.16 -22.91
N TYR A 262 -6.91 -24.93 -22.84
CA TYR A 262 -5.96 -25.56 -23.76
C TYR A 262 -5.55 -26.94 -23.21
N PRO A 263 -5.77 -28.04 -23.95
CA PRO A 263 -5.41 -29.38 -23.53
C PRO A 263 -4.09 -29.79 -24.17
N TYR A 264 -2.96 -29.35 -23.64
CA TYR A 264 -1.67 -30.02 -23.87
C TYR A 264 -0.66 -29.60 -22.80
N GLU A 265 -0.31 -30.57 -21.94
CA GLU A 265 0.88 -30.52 -21.10
C GLU A 265 2.10 -30.52 -22.03
N THR A 266 2.89 -29.45 -21.99
CA THR A 266 4.25 -29.46 -22.52
C THR A 266 5.20 -29.52 -21.32
N ASP A 267 6.01 -30.57 -21.27
CA ASP A 267 7.08 -30.73 -20.29
C ASP A 267 8.03 -29.53 -20.37
N LEU A 268 7.91 -28.60 -19.41
CA LEU A 268 8.76 -27.43 -19.32
C LEU A 268 10.17 -27.86 -18.89
N LYS A 269 11.01 -28.21 -19.85
CA LYS A 269 12.44 -28.47 -19.64
C LYS A 269 13.18 -27.13 -19.58
N VAL A 270 13.55 -26.68 -18.38
CA VAL A 270 14.40 -25.49 -18.19
C VAL A 270 15.85 -25.92 -18.19
N THR A 271 16.59 -25.53 -19.23
CA THR A 271 18.04 -25.78 -19.34
C THR A 271 18.82 -24.62 -18.70
N LEU A 272 19.66 -24.90 -17.71
CA LEU A 272 20.54 -23.92 -17.06
C LEU A 272 21.91 -23.92 -17.75
N GLY A 273 22.37 -22.77 -18.26
CA GLY A 273 23.71 -22.66 -18.86
C GLY A 273 23.87 -21.56 -19.92
N SER A 274 25.06 -21.51 -20.53
CA SER A 274 25.41 -20.62 -21.65
C SER A 274 24.43 -20.76 -22.82
N ARG A 275 24.17 -19.66 -23.54
CA ARG A 275 23.17 -19.55 -24.63
C ARG A 275 23.13 -20.82 -25.50
N PRO A 276 22.09 -21.68 -25.34
CA PRO A 276 21.95 -22.87 -26.15
C PRO A 276 21.61 -22.49 -27.60
N PRO A 277 21.93 -23.35 -28.59
CA PRO A 277 21.48 -23.11 -29.96
C PRO A 277 19.94 -23.16 -30.00
N CYS A 278 19.32 -22.24 -30.72
CA CYS A 278 17.88 -22.29 -31.03
C CYS A 278 17.75 -22.91 -32.42
N THR A 279 17.47 -24.21 -32.47
CA THR A 279 17.18 -24.95 -33.70
C THR A 279 15.78 -25.53 -33.65
N LYS A 280 15.38 -26.26 -34.69
CA LYS A 280 14.09 -26.97 -34.71
C LYS A 280 13.88 -27.92 -33.53
N ALA A 281 14.95 -28.39 -32.89
CA ALA A 281 14.85 -29.26 -31.72
C ALA A 281 14.45 -28.48 -30.44
N GLU A 282 14.84 -27.21 -30.36
CA GLU A 282 14.54 -26.31 -29.24
C GLU A 282 13.35 -25.38 -29.53
N ASP A 283 12.73 -25.47 -30.70
CA ASP A 283 11.57 -24.65 -31.06
C ASP A 283 10.46 -24.80 -30.02
N ALA A 284 9.88 -23.68 -29.60
CA ALA A 284 8.95 -23.56 -28.49
C ALA A 284 9.48 -23.99 -27.09
N GLN A 285 10.78 -24.17 -26.91
CA GLN A 285 11.39 -24.38 -25.59
C GLN A 285 11.79 -23.07 -24.94
N PHE A 286 11.89 -23.10 -23.61
CA PHE A 286 12.34 -21.97 -22.81
C PHE A 286 13.81 -22.13 -22.39
N TRP A 287 14.59 -21.07 -22.55
CA TRP A 287 15.92 -20.93 -21.96
C TRP A 287 15.88 -19.87 -20.88
N PHE A 288 16.37 -20.21 -19.69
CA PHE A 288 16.54 -19.26 -18.60
C PHE A 288 18.01 -18.85 -18.49
N ASP A 289 18.30 -17.58 -18.78
CA ASP A 289 19.59 -16.99 -18.52
C ASP A 289 19.66 -16.55 -17.06
N ALA A 290 20.27 -17.38 -16.21
CA ALA A 290 20.45 -17.09 -14.79
C ALA A 290 21.30 -15.82 -14.54
N SER A 291 22.18 -15.44 -15.47
CA SER A 291 23.04 -14.26 -15.33
C SER A 291 22.27 -12.96 -15.58
N ARG A 292 21.35 -12.99 -16.55
CA ARG A 292 20.51 -11.82 -16.92
C ARG A 292 19.13 -11.84 -16.29
N LYS A 293 18.79 -12.89 -15.53
CA LYS A 293 17.44 -13.14 -14.99
C LYS A 293 16.36 -13.05 -16.07
N GLY A 294 16.70 -13.44 -17.31
CA GLY A 294 15.83 -13.37 -18.48
C GLY A 294 15.32 -14.76 -18.85
N LEU A 295 14.03 -14.87 -19.14
CA LEU A 295 13.42 -16.07 -19.71
C LEU A 295 13.23 -15.82 -21.21
N PHE A 296 13.69 -16.74 -22.05
CA PHE A 296 13.65 -16.63 -23.50
C PHE A 296 12.91 -17.83 -24.09
N LEU A 297 12.14 -17.63 -25.15
CA LEU A 297 11.45 -18.65 -25.95
C LEU A 297 12.17 -18.79 -27.29
N CYS A 298 12.52 -20.01 -27.70
CA CYS A 298 13.06 -20.25 -29.03
C CYS A 298 11.91 -20.25 -30.04
N VAL A 299 11.98 -19.35 -31.02
CA VAL A 299 11.00 -19.22 -32.10
C VAL A 299 11.75 -19.31 -33.42
N GLY A 300 11.57 -20.43 -34.13
CA GLY A 300 12.21 -20.72 -35.40
C GLY A 300 13.71 -20.99 -35.26
N SER A 301 14.50 -19.92 -35.11
CA SER A 301 15.96 -19.97 -34.92
C SER A 301 16.51 -18.87 -34.00
N GLU A 302 15.64 -18.12 -33.33
CA GLU A 302 16.01 -17.03 -32.43
C GLU A 302 15.42 -17.19 -31.03
N TRP A 303 16.20 -16.80 -30.02
CA TRP A 303 15.73 -16.72 -28.64
C TRP A 303 15.08 -15.35 -28.39
N VAL A 304 13.78 -15.35 -28.19
CA VAL A 304 12.95 -14.15 -27.96
C VAL A 304 12.66 -14.00 -26.47
N SER A 305 12.90 -12.83 -25.87
CA SER A 305 12.66 -12.62 -24.42
C SER A 305 11.17 -12.65 -24.09
N VAL A 306 10.81 -13.41 -23.06
CA VAL A 306 9.42 -13.63 -22.57
C VAL A 306 9.17 -12.89 -21.26
N LEU A 307 10.23 -12.65 -20.48
CA LEU A 307 10.21 -11.71 -19.35
C LEU A 307 10.79 -10.38 -19.86
N ALA A 308 10.03 -9.29 -19.71
CA ALA A 308 10.64 -7.96 -19.80
C ALA A 308 11.65 -7.85 -18.65
N ALA A 309 12.85 -7.33 -18.93
CA ALA A 309 13.77 -6.95 -17.86
C ALA A 309 13.00 -6.01 -16.90
N LYS A 310 13.09 -6.27 -15.59
CA LYS A 310 12.43 -5.42 -14.60
C LYS A 310 13.11 -4.06 -14.65
N GLU A 311 12.48 -3.09 -15.31
CA GLU A 311 12.96 -1.72 -15.33
C GLU A 311 13.09 -1.22 -13.90
N LYS A 312 14.31 -0.88 -13.51
CA LYS A 312 14.61 -0.19 -12.24
C LYS A 312 15.17 1.17 -12.53
N LEU A 313 14.80 2.16 -11.73
CA LEU A 313 15.41 3.48 -11.79
C LEU A 313 16.88 3.36 -11.38
N ASP A 314 17.79 3.63 -12.32
CA ASP A 314 19.23 3.67 -12.07
C ASP A 314 19.61 5.08 -11.63
N TYR A 315 19.43 6.06 -12.52
CA TYR A 315 19.68 7.46 -12.25
C TYR A 315 18.72 8.38 -13.01
N VAL A 316 18.72 9.64 -12.60
CA VAL A 316 17.95 10.71 -13.23
C VAL A 316 18.94 11.67 -13.88
N GLU A 317 18.71 11.99 -15.16
CA GLU A 317 19.57 12.92 -15.91
C GLU A 317 18.78 14.11 -16.43
N GLU A 318 19.39 15.30 -16.49
CA GLU A 318 18.77 16.45 -17.15
C GLU A 318 18.63 16.14 -18.65
N TYR A 319 17.42 16.29 -19.16
CA TYR A 319 17.08 16.00 -20.55
C TYR A 319 16.86 17.26 -21.37
N GLN A 320 16.11 18.22 -20.82
CA GLN A 320 15.78 19.45 -21.51
C GLN A 320 15.57 20.58 -20.51
N SER A 321 15.86 21.80 -20.96
CA SER A 321 15.45 23.02 -20.30
C SER A 321 14.34 23.75 -21.04
N LEU A 322 13.32 24.18 -20.30
CA LEU A 322 12.19 24.97 -20.80
C LEU A 322 12.36 26.42 -20.35
N PHE A 323 12.65 27.31 -21.29
CA PHE A 323 12.82 28.73 -21.01
C PHE A 323 11.50 29.48 -21.10
N THR A 324 11.08 30.09 -20.00
CA THR A 324 9.84 30.86 -19.89
C THR A 324 10.13 32.37 -19.84
N SER A 325 9.10 33.19 -20.00
CA SER A 325 9.20 34.66 -19.96
C SER A 325 9.49 35.24 -18.55
N SER A 326 9.28 34.41 -17.52
CA SER A 326 9.46 34.65 -16.10
C SER A 326 9.46 33.32 -15.33
N GLU A 327 9.65 33.37 -14.03
CA GLU A 327 9.58 32.22 -13.13
C GLU A 327 8.27 31.44 -13.32
N THR A 328 8.35 30.12 -13.15
CA THR A 328 7.22 29.19 -13.28
C THR A 328 6.77 28.79 -11.88
N LEU A 329 5.51 29.08 -11.57
CA LEU A 329 4.91 28.89 -10.26
C LEU A 329 4.14 27.57 -10.13
N GLY A 330 3.78 26.98 -11.27
CA GLY A 330 3.15 25.68 -11.38
C GLY A 330 3.30 25.18 -12.82
N ILE A 331 3.24 23.89 -13.04
CA ILE A 331 3.45 23.23 -14.32
C ILE A 331 2.47 22.06 -14.43
N GLU A 332 1.70 22.01 -15.50
CA GLU A 332 0.73 20.91 -15.72
C GLU A 332 1.14 20.17 -16.99
N VAL A 333 1.34 18.86 -16.90
CA VAL A 333 1.56 18.00 -18.08
C VAL A 333 0.24 17.36 -18.50
N PHE A 334 -0.12 17.47 -19.79
CA PHE A 334 -1.37 16.88 -20.27
C PHE A 334 -1.32 16.44 -21.72
N ALA A 335 -2.11 15.42 -22.05
CA ALA A 335 -2.25 14.91 -23.41
C ALA A 335 -3.61 15.26 -24.00
N ILE A 336 -3.60 15.73 -25.25
CA ILE A 336 -4.81 15.94 -26.03
C ILE A 336 -4.87 14.84 -27.10
N PRO A 337 -5.95 14.03 -27.16
CA PRO A 337 -6.12 13.01 -28.19
C PRO A 337 -5.89 13.59 -29.60
N GLU A 338 -5.12 12.89 -30.43
CA GLU A 338 -4.74 13.26 -31.80
C GLU A 338 -3.84 14.50 -31.94
N ALA A 339 -3.79 15.41 -30.94
CA ALA A 339 -2.94 16.59 -31.00
C ALA A 339 -1.56 16.38 -30.38
N GLY A 340 -1.44 15.56 -29.33
CA GLY A 340 -0.16 15.17 -28.71
C GLY A 340 -0.05 15.55 -27.23
N LEU A 341 1.18 15.48 -26.70
CA LEU A 341 1.53 15.82 -25.32
C LEU A 341 1.93 17.30 -25.21
N PHE A 342 1.49 17.95 -24.13
CA PHE A 342 1.69 19.37 -23.86
C PHE A 342 2.12 19.60 -22.42
N VAL A 343 2.70 20.77 -22.18
CA VAL A 343 2.98 21.30 -20.85
C VAL A 343 2.51 22.74 -20.79
N ALA A 344 1.75 23.11 -19.76
CA ALA A 344 1.42 24.50 -19.46
C ALA A 344 2.23 24.99 -18.26
N ALA A 345 2.98 26.07 -18.44
CA ALA A 345 3.74 26.71 -17.37
C ALA A 345 2.96 27.91 -16.82
N ALA A 346 2.61 27.90 -15.53
CA ALA A 346 1.98 29.01 -14.84
C ALA A 346 3.04 30.07 -14.52
N ASN A 347 3.13 31.12 -15.34
CA ASN A 347 4.21 32.09 -15.21
C ASN A 347 3.85 33.29 -14.33
N ARG A 348 4.83 33.81 -13.59
CA ARG A 348 4.68 34.96 -12.69
C ARG A 348 4.27 36.23 -13.43
N LYS A 349 4.80 36.48 -14.63
CA LYS A 349 4.38 37.62 -15.47
C LYS A 349 3.01 37.37 -16.10
N ALA A 350 2.44 38.42 -16.70
CA ALA A 350 1.10 38.40 -17.27
C ALA A 350 0.92 37.53 -18.53
N THR A 351 1.83 36.59 -18.81
CA THR A 351 1.76 35.68 -19.95
C THR A 351 2.41 34.36 -19.59
N SER A 352 1.61 33.29 -19.70
CA SER A 352 1.99 31.91 -19.45
C SER A 352 2.22 31.16 -20.76
N ALA A 353 3.23 30.29 -20.78
CA ALA A 353 3.64 29.53 -21.96
C ALA A 353 3.05 28.11 -21.95
N ILE A 354 2.62 27.66 -23.12
CA ILE A 354 2.27 26.26 -23.41
C ILE A 354 3.31 25.72 -24.39
N TYR A 355 3.82 24.53 -24.11
CA TYR A 355 4.74 23.78 -24.94
C TYR A 355 4.07 22.52 -25.47
N LYS A 356 4.54 22.04 -26.62
CA LYS A 356 4.10 20.79 -27.24
C LYS A 356 5.31 19.87 -27.42
N TRP A 357 5.15 18.59 -27.08
CA TRP A 357 6.15 17.58 -27.35
C TRP A 357 6.22 17.27 -28.85
N THR A 358 7.35 17.58 -29.48
CA THR A 358 7.64 17.37 -30.90
C THR A 358 9.09 16.91 -31.04
N ASP A 359 9.33 15.88 -31.84
CA ASP A 359 10.68 15.37 -32.14
C ASP A 359 11.50 15.08 -30.88
N GLY A 360 10.87 14.46 -29.89
CA GLY A 360 11.51 14.06 -28.64
C GLY A 360 11.80 15.19 -27.65
N LYS A 361 11.23 16.39 -27.82
CA LYS A 361 11.40 17.51 -26.87
C LYS A 361 10.18 18.42 -26.84
N PHE A 362 10.02 19.21 -25.78
CA PHE A 362 9.01 20.26 -25.73
C PHE A 362 9.44 21.49 -26.54
N ALA A 363 8.61 21.93 -27.48
CA ALA A 363 8.77 23.17 -28.23
C ALA A 363 7.66 24.16 -27.86
N SER A 364 7.97 25.47 -27.82
CA SER A 364 6.98 26.51 -27.55
C SER A 364 5.81 26.42 -28.54
N TYR A 365 4.59 26.47 -28.02
CA TYR A 365 3.37 26.23 -28.80
C TYR A 365 2.41 27.41 -28.79
N GLN A 366 2.09 27.92 -27.60
CA GLN A 366 1.11 28.98 -27.42
C GLN A 366 1.48 29.83 -26.20
N ASN A 367 1.25 31.14 -26.29
CA ASN A 367 1.29 32.03 -25.13
C ASN A 367 -0.14 32.46 -24.77
N ILE A 368 -0.47 32.43 -23.48
CA ILE A 368 -1.78 32.80 -22.94
C ILE A 368 -1.60 33.94 -21.96
N ARG A 369 -2.41 34.99 -22.09
CA ARG A 369 -2.43 36.11 -21.14
C ARG A 369 -3.05 35.63 -19.82
N THR A 370 -2.32 35.81 -18.73
CA THR A 370 -2.67 35.38 -17.37
C THR A 370 -2.36 36.51 -16.38
N HIS A 371 -2.72 36.34 -15.10
CA HIS A 371 -2.45 37.32 -14.05
C HIS A 371 -1.75 36.63 -12.88
N GLN A 372 -0.41 36.58 -12.95
CA GLN A 372 0.44 35.84 -12.01
C GLN A 372 -0.09 34.42 -11.76
N ALA A 373 -0.13 33.61 -12.82
CA ALA A 373 -0.72 32.27 -12.77
C ALA A 373 0.00 31.42 -11.71
N GLN A 374 -0.76 30.72 -10.88
CA GLN A 374 -0.22 29.86 -9.81
C GLN A 374 -0.20 28.40 -10.26
N SER A 375 -1.31 27.89 -10.80
CA SER A 375 -1.42 26.54 -11.35
C SER A 375 -2.25 26.54 -12.64
N TRP A 376 -2.20 25.40 -13.33
CA TRP A 376 -3.06 25.05 -14.44
C TRP A 376 -3.73 23.72 -14.13
N ARG A 377 -4.97 23.53 -14.56
CA ARG A 377 -5.63 22.22 -14.48
C ARG A 377 -6.22 21.81 -15.81
N HIS A 378 -5.77 20.68 -16.35
CA HIS A 378 -6.35 20.09 -17.55
C HIS A 378 -7.50 19.13 -17.18
N PHE A 379 -8.59 19.19 -17.93
CA PHE A 379 -9.70 18.26 -17.76
C PHE A 379 -10.54 18.11 -19.02
N THR A 380 -11.37 17.07 -19.05
CA THR A 380 -12.23 16.77 -20.20
C THR A 380 -13.68 16.53 -19.78
N ILE A 381 -14.62 16.92 -20.65
CA ILE A 381 -16.05 16.62 -20.51
C ILE A 381 -16.53 16.03 -21.83
N GLY A 382 -16.63 14.71 -21.88
CA GLY A 382 -16.78 13.95 -23.12
C GLY A 382 -15.62 14.28 -24.08
N LYS A 383 -15.93 14.72 -25.31
CA LYS A 383 -14.91 15.09 -26.31
C LYS A 383 -14.38 16.53 -26.18
N LYS A 384 -14.82 17.29 -25.16
CA LYS A 384 -14.39 18.68 -24.96
C LYS A 384 -13.18 18.68 -24.03
N VAL A 385 -12.11 19.35 -24.47
CA VAL A 385 -10.89 19.52 -23.69
C VAL A 385 -10.82 20.94 -23.17
N PHE A 386 -10.52 21.09 -21.88
CA PHE A 386 -10.44 22.35 -21.18
C PHE A 386 -9.12 22.47 -20.43
N LEU A 387 -8.77 23.72 -20.09
CA LEU A 387 -7.62 24.07 -19.30
C LEU A 387 -8.00 25.27 -18.43
N ALA A 388 -7.98 25.14 -17.10
CA ALA A 388 -8.28 26.22 -16.16
C ALA A 388 -6.98 26.82 -15.61
N VAL A 389 -6.91 28.15 -15.47
CA VAL A 389 -5.79 28.84 -14.82
C VAL A 389 -6.21 29.40 -13.48
N ALA A 390 -5.39 29.23 -12.45
CA ALA A 390 -5.53 29.92 -11.18
C ALA A 390 -4.79 31.27 -11.24
N ASN A 391 -5.53 32.38 -11.40
CA ASN A 391 -4.95 33.72 -11.40
C ASN A 391 -4.91 34.29 -9.98
N PHE A 392 -3.72 34.70 -9.55
CA PHE A 392 -3.50 35.26 -8.22
C PHE A 392 -3.74 36.77 -8.15
N GLU A 393 -3.29 37.49 -9.17
CA GLU A 393 -3.39 38.96 -9.19
C GLU A 393 -4.63 39.40 -9.97
N PRO A 394 -5.21 40.58 -9.64
CA PRO A 394 -6.26 41.17 -10.44
C PRO A 394 -5.73 41.59 -11.83
N ASN A 395 -6.66 41.78 -12.77
CA ASN A 395 -6.31 42.38 -14.06
C ASN A 395 -5.98 43.89 -13.94
N GLU A 396 -5.61 44.50 -15.07
CA GLU A 396 -5.32 45.95 -15.18
C GLU A 396 -6.49 46.87 -14.76
N LYS A 397 -7.71 46.33 -14.61
CA LYS A 397 -8.91 47.04 -14.15
C LYS A 397 -9.26 46.75 -12.69
N GLY A 398 -8.40 46.04 -11.94
CA GLY A 398 -8.65 45.66 -10.55
C GLY A 398 -9.68 44.54 -10.39
N GLN A 399 -9.97 43.76 -11.43
CA GLN A 399 -10.94 42.65 -11.37
C GLN A 399 -10.22 41.33 -11.08
N GLU A 400 -10.64 40.62 -10.04
CA GLU A 400 -10.15 39.28 -9.70
C GLU A 400 -11.01 38.20 -10.36
N PHE A 401 -10.38 37.37 -11.20
CA PHE A 401 -11.05 36.24 -11.86
C PHE A 401 -10.00 35.28 -12.46
N SER A 402 -10.41 34.03 -12.54
CA SER A 402 -9.73 32.98 -13.26
C SER A 402 -10.41 32.70 -14.60
N VAL A 403 -9.73 32.00 -15.50
CA VAL A 403 -10.23 31.74 -16.85
C VAL A 403 -10.15 30.26 -17.16
N ILE A 404 -11.27 29.70 -17.60
CA ILE A 404 -11.33 28.38 -18.21
C ILE A 404 -11.17 28.58 -19.71
N TYR A 405 -10.22 27.87 -20.31
CA TYR A 405 -9.98 27.82 -21.74
C TYR A 405 -10.50 26.51 -22.31
N LYS A 406 -10.90 26.53 -23.59
CA LYS A 406 -11.34 25.36 -24.32
C LYS A 406 -10.47 25.15 -25.55
N TRP A 407 -10.09 23.90 -25.80
CA TRP A 407 -9.36 23.51 -27.00
C TRP A 407 -10.23 23.72 -28.26
N SER A 408 -9.70 24.46 -29.23
CA SER A 408 -10.32 24.63 -30.54
C SER A 408 -9.72 23.66 -31.55
N GLN A 409 -10.43 22.60 -31.91
CA GLN A 409 -9.96 21.63 -32.91
C GLN A 409 -9.65 22.27 -34.27
N ARG A 410 -10.40 23.31 -34.67
CA ARG A 410 -10.15 24.06 -35.91
C ARG A 410 -8.87 24.89 -35.87
N LYS A 411 -8.58 25.53 -34.74
CA LYS A 411 -7.42 26.44 -34.59
C LYS A 411 -6.18 25.75 -34.00
N LEU A 412 -6.34 24.50 -33.54
CA LEU A 412 -5.38 23.73 -32.77
C LEU A 412 -4.76 24.57 -31.65
N ARG A 413 -5.59 25.24 -30.84
CA ARG A 413 -5.12 26.04 -29.70
C ARG A 413 -6.21 26.25 -28.67
N PHE A 414 -5.82 26.58 -27.45
CA PHE A 414 -6.75 26.98 -26.40
C PHE A 414 -7.30 28.38 -26.65
N THR A 415 -8.60 28.55 -26.45
CA THR A 415 -9.28 29.85 -26.54
C THR A 415 -10.10 30.08 -25.27
N PRO A 416 -10.20 31.32 -24.75
CA PRO A 416 -11.00 31.60 -23.56
C PRO A 416 -12.43 31.08 -23.72
N TYR A 417 -12.94 30.41 -22.69
CA TYR A 417 -14.26 29.80 -22.67
C TYR A 417 -15.18 30.47 -21.65
N GLN A 418 -14.71 30.57 -20.41
CA GLN A 418 -15.48 31.13 -19.30
C GLN A 418 -14.55 31.90 -18.36
N ARG A 419 -15.01 33.06 -17.87
CA ARG A 419 -14.39 33.77 -16.74
C ARG A 419 -15.14 33.41 -15.48
N VAL A 420 -14.42 33.08 -14.43
CA VAL A 420 -14.98 32.67 -13.14
C VAL A 420 -14.44 33.63 -12.07
N PRO A 421 -15.31 34.28 -11.28
CA PRO A 421 -14.86 35.08 -10.14
C PRO A 421 -14.08 34.21 -9.15
N THR A 422 -12.89 34.64 -8.78
CA THR A 422 -11.99 33.93 -7.86
C THR A 422 -11.16 34.95 -7.10
N HIS A 423 -10.67 34.59 -5.92
CA HIS A 423 -9.97 35.49 -5.01
C HIS A 423 -8.56 35.00 -4.74
N SER A 424 -7.57 35.66 -5.34
CA SER A 424 -6.16 35.25 -5.30
C SER A 424 -5.98 33.74 -5.51
N ALA A 425 -6.56 33.19 -6.58
CA ALA A 425 -6.66 31.75 -6.78
C ALA A 425 -5.27 31.09 -6.81
N ARG A 426 -5.13 30.00 -6.07
CA ARG A 426 -3.89 29.21 -5.99
C ARG A 426 -3.95 27.94 -6.79
N ASP A 427 -5.10 27.28 -6.77
CA ASP A 427 -5.28 26.02 -7.45
C ASP A 427 -6.70 25.80 -8.02
N TRP A 428 -6.80 24.92 -9.01
CA TRP A 428 -8.02 24.32 -9.53
C TRP A 428 -7.94 22.79 -9.49
N GLU A 429 -8.96 22.15 -8.92
CA GLU A 429 -9.10 20.70 -9.00
C GLU A 429 -10.34 20.27 -9.79
N ALA A 430 -10.18 19.30 -10.69
CA ALA A 430 -11.20 18.86 -11.62
C ALA A 430 -11.58 17.39 -11.41
N PHE A 431 -12.84 17.14 -11.08
CA PHE A 431 -13.27 15.80 -10.69
C PHE A 431 -14.69 15.46 -11.13
N GLU A 432 -15.03 14.18 -11.03
CA GLU A 432 -16.33 13.64 -11.37
C GLU A 432 -16.92 12.87 -10.18
N VAL A 433 -18.18 13.15 -9.85
CA VAL A 433 -18.94 12.40 -8.85
C VAL A 433 -20.28 12.00 -9.46
N ALA A 434 -20.59 10.70 -9.44
CA ALA A 434 -21.87 10.16 -9.94
C ALA A 434 -22.24 10.60 -11.37
N GLY A 435 -21.26 10.72 -12.28
CA GLY A 435 -21.48 11.14 -13.67
C GLY A 435 -21.59 12.65 -13.87
N GLU A 436 -21.43 13.45 -12.81
CA GLU A 436 -21.48 14.91 -12.86
C GLU A 436 -20.06 15.48 -12.71
N HIS A 437 -19.75 16.52 -13.51
CA HIS A 437 -18.42 17.12 -13.55
C HIS A 437 -18.36 18.38 -12.69
N PHE A 438 -17.29 18.51 -11.92
CA PHE A 438 -17.07 19.61 -10.98
C PHE A 438 -15.68 20.24 -11.16
N LEU A 439 -15.55 21.47 -10.67
CA LEU A 439 -14.28 22.17 -10.51
C LEU A 439 -14.25 22.83 -9.12
N ALA A 440 -13.24 22.55 -8.31
CA ALA A 440 -12.98 23.27 -7.06
C ALA A 440 -11.90 24.32 -7.28
N VAL A 441 -12.06 25.52 -6.74
CA VAL A 441 -10.99 26.54 -6.69
C VAL A 441 -10.48 26.73 -5.28
N ALA A 442 -9.17 26.80 -5.10
CA ALA A 442 -8.54 27.22 -3.86
C ALA A 442 -8.40 28.75 -3.83
N ASN A 443 -9.29 29.42 -3.09
CA ASN A 443 -9.23 30.86 -2.90
C ASN A 443 -8.35 31.20 -1.69
N HIS A 444 -7.32 32.01 -1.90
CA HIS A 444 -6.33 32.30 -0.86
C HIS A 444 -6.67 33.49 0.02
N ARG A 445 -7.17 34.59 -0.56
CA ARG A 445 -7.58 35.79 0.17
C ARG A 445 -8.38 36.75 -0.71
N GLU A 446 -9.20 37.56 -0.06
CA GLU A 446 -9.85 38.73 -0.63
C GLU A 446 -9.40 39.97 0.16
N GLY A 447 -8.68 40.88 -0.50
CA GLY A 447 -7.94 41.94 0.21
C GLY A 447 -6.94 41.34 1.21
N ASP A 448 -7.05 41.74 2.48
CA ASP A 448 -6.22 41.22 3.59
C ASP A 448 -6.87 40.05 4.34
N ASN A 449 -8.10 39.65 3.99
CA ASN A 449 -8.79 38.54 4.65
C ASN A 449 -8.41 37.20 4.02
N HIS A 450 -7.70 36.36 4.78
CA HIS A 450 -7.32 35.01 4.39
C HIS A 450 -8.35 33.92 4.75
N ASN A 451 -9.36 34.24 5.55
CA ASN A 451 -10.42 33.30 5.91
C ASN A 451 -11.65 33.57 5.04
N ILE A 452 -11.64 32.95 3.86
CA ILE A 452 -12.65 33.14 2.82
C ILE A 452 -13.11 31.78 2.29
N ASP A 453 -14.24 31.80 1.60
CA ASP A 453 -14.80 30.61 0.99
C ASP A 453 -14.04 30.23 -0.30
N SER A 454 -13.69 28.96 -0.38
CA SER A 454 -13.37 28.28 -1.63
C SER A 454 -14.67 27.74 -2.25
N VAL A 455 -14.72 27.63 -3.57
CA VAL A 455 -15.97 27.36 -4.31
C VAL A 455 -15.85 26.13 -5.17
N ILE A 456 -16.83 25.24 -5.07
CA ILE A 456 -17.03 24.10 -5.95
C ILE A 456 -18.09 24.47 -6.99
N TYR A 457 -17.70 24.47 -8.25
CA TYR A 457 -18.55 24.68 -9.40
C TYR A 457 -18.97 23.35 -10.01
N LYS A 458 -20.20 23.30 -10.53
CA LYS A 458 -20.76 22.15 -11.23
C LYS A 458 -21.01 22.50 -12.70
N TRP A 459 -20.69 21.58 -13.59
CA TRP A 459 -20.98 21.71 -15.01
C TRP A 459 -22.49 21.59 -15.27
N ASN A 460 -23.09 22.63 -15.83
CA ASN A 460 -24.48 22.60 -16.27
C ASN A 460 -24.53 22.22 -17.77
N PRO A 461 -25.08 21.05 -18.14
CA PRO A 461 -25.11 20.62 -19.54
C PRO A 461 -26.04 21.45 -20.44
N ARG A 462 -27.00 22.18 -19.85
CA ARG A 462 -27.95 23.04 -20.59
C ARG A 462 -27.29 24.36 -20.98
N THR A 463 -26.71 25.07 -20.01
CA THR A 463 -26.03 26.35 -20.24
C THR A 463 -24.63 26.15 -20.80
N ARG A 464 -24.05 24.96 -20.61
CA ARG A 464 -22.66 24.60 -20.94
C ARG A 464 -21.66 25.49 -20.20
N LEU A 465 -21.97 25.86 -18.97
CA LEU A 465 -21.13 26.68 -18.11
C LEU A 465 -20.93 25.97 -16.77
N PHE A 466 -19.84 26.30 -16.09
CA PHE A 466 -19.63 25.96 -14.69
C PHE A 466 -20.36 26.97 -13.81
N GLU A 467 -21.23 26.49 -12.94
CA GLU A 467 -22.09 27.28 -12.06
C GLU A 467 -21.77 26.91 -10.61
N ALA A 468 -21.76 27.88 -9.69
CA ALA A 468 -21.43 27.63 -8.29
C ALA A 468 -22.43 26.62 -7.70
N ASN A 469 -21.91 25.57 -7.04
CA ASN A 469 -22.69 24.48 -6.48
C ASN A 469 -22.60 24.42 -4.96
N GLN A 470 -21.39 24.61 -4.42
CA GLN A 470 -21.13 24.59 -2.98
C GLN A 470 -20.01 25.56 -2.65
N THR A 471 -20.09 26.22 -1.49
CA THR A 471 -18.97 26.96 -0.90
C THR A 471 -18.47 26.24 0.35
N ILE A 472 -17.17 26.29 0.58
CA ILE A 472 -16.49 25.69 1.73
C ILE A 472 -15.60 26.74 2.36
N ALA A 473 -15.79 27.01 3.64
CA ALA A 473 -14.94 27.92 4.40
C ALA A 473 -13.51 27.36 4.48
N THR A 474 -12.54 28.16 4.04
CA THR A 474 -11.12 27.80 4.00
C THR A 474 -10.25 28.90 4.61
N SER A 475 -9.02 28.53 4.98
CA SER A 475 -8.04 29.45 5.56
C SER A 475 -6.80 29.48 4.70
N GLY A 476 -6.74 30.46 3.81
CA GLY A 476 -5.63 30.66 2.90
C GLY A 476 -5.36 29.42 2.06
N ALA A 477 -6.38 28.86 1.41
CA ALA A 477 -6.28 27.62 0.65
C ALA A 477 -5.20 27.72 -0.43
N TYR A 478 -4.35 26.70 -0.52
CA TYR A 478 -3.30 26.59 -1.55
C TYR A 478 -3.65 25.54 -2.59
N ASP A 479 -4.27 24.45 -2.18
CA ASP A 479 -4.44 23.26 -3.00
C ASP A 479 -5.74 22.50 -2.66
N TRP A 480 -6.29 21.83 -3.66
CA TRP A 480 -7.38 20.87 -3.56
C TRP A 480 -6.98 19.57 -4.24
N GLU A 481 -7.23 18.43 -3.59
CA GLU A 481 -6.99 17.14 -4.23
C GLU A 481 -8.21 16.22 -4.08
N PHE A 482 -8.65 15.63 -5.20
CA PHE A 482 -9.81 14.74 -5.25
C PHE A 482 -9.39 13.29 -5.43
N PHE A 483 -10.04 12.41 -4.67
CA PHE A 483 -9.84 10.97 -4.85
C PHE A 483 -11.08 10.16 -4.48
N THR A 484 -11.06 8.90 -4.86
CA THR A 484 -12.11 7.94 -4.49
C THR A 484 -11.53 6.80 -3.69
N VAL A 485 -12.34 6.21 -2.80
CA VAL A 485 -12.03 4.95 -2.11
C VAL A 485 -13.30 4.09 -2.12
N GLY A 486 -13.27 3.01 -2.89
CA GLY A 486 -14.48 2.22 -3.14
C GLY A 486 -15.61 3.11 -3.71
N PRO A 487 -16.81 3.14 -3.10
CA PRO A 487 -17.91 3.98 -3.56
C PRO A 487 -17.85 5.43 -3.04
N TYR A 488 -16.88 5.77 -2.19
CA TYR A 488 -16.81 7.07 -1.54
C TYR A 488 -15.91 8.02 -2.33
N SER A 489 -16.40 9.25 -2.52
CA SER A 489 -15.64 10.36 -3.12
C SER A 489 -15.18 11.31 -2.02
N PHE A 490 -13.92 11.71 -2.08
CA PHE A 490 -13.27 12.55 -1.10
C PHE A 490 -12.62 13.75 -1.78
N LEU A 491 -12.53 14.85 -1.05
CA LEU A 491 -11.89 16.09 -1.49
C LEU A 491 -11.14 16.68 -0.30
N VAL A 492 -9.83 16.88 -0.41
CA VAL A 492 -8.98 17.43 0.67
C VAL A 492 -8.48 18.82 0.29
N VAL A 493 -8.42 19.73 1.27
CA VAL A 493 -7.87 21.08 1.10
C VAL A 493 -6.59 21.28 1.88
N ALA A 494 -5.60 21.90 1.26
CA ALA A 494 -4.42 22.44 1.93
C ALA A 494 -4.72 23.85 2.46
N ASN A 495 -5.06 23.96 3.74
CA ASN A 495 -5.16 25.27 4.40
C ASN A 495 -3.76 25.71 4.84
N ALA A 496 -3.28 26.83 4.30
CA ALA A 496 -1.91 27.26 4.53
C ALA A 496 -1.77 28.37 5.59
N PHE A 497 -2.75 29.27 5.69
CA PHE A 497 -2.59 30.48 6.49
C PHE A 497 -3.93 31.14 6.81
N ASN A 498 -4.18 31.47 8.08
CA ASN A 498 -5.43 32.10 8.52
C ASN A 498 -5.32 33.63 8.68
N GLY A 499 -4.22 34.26 8.28
CA GLY A 499 -3.97 35.69 8.51
C GLY A 499 -3.01 35.99 9.67
N THR A 500 -2.84 35.06 10.61
CA THR A 500 -1.95 35.23 11.78
C THR A 500 -0.98 34.07 12.00
N SER A 501 -1.33 32.86 11.58
CA SER A 501 -0.53 31.65 11.80
C SER A 501 -0.63 30.69 10.60
N THR A 502 0.45 29.95 10.33
CA THR A 502 0.47 28.85 9.36
C THR A 502 0.15 27.50 9.99
N LYS A 503 0.03 27.46 11.33
CA LYS A 503 -0.40 26.28 12.08
C LYS A 503 -1.92 26.20 12.07
N VAL A 504 -2.47 25.64 11.00
CA VAL A 504 -3.92 25.58 10.75
C VAL A 504 -4.35 24.16 10.42
N HIS A 505 -5.65 23.89 10.57
CA HIS A 505 -6.22 22.60 10.20
C HIS A 505 -6.53 22.56 8.69
N SER A 506 -5.90 21.61 7.99
CA SER A 506 -6.33 21.15 6.67
C SER A 506 -7.47 20.15 6.84
N HIS A 507 -8.39 20.10 5.88
CA HIS A 507 -9.65 19.36 6.03
C HIS A 507 -9.87 18.40 4.86
N LEU A 508 -10.29 17.18 5.18
CA LEU A 508 -10.76 16.18 4.24
C LEU A 508 -12.28 16.11 4.34
N TYR A 509 -12.94 16.19 3.19
CA TYR A 509 -14.38 16.13 3.04
C TYR A 509 -14.79 14.84 2.32
N VAL A 510 -15.97 14.32 2.64
CA VAL A 510 -16.59 13.17 1.97
C VAL A 510 -17.89 13.60 1.31
N TRP A 511 -18.15 13.09 0.11
CA TRP A 511 -19.39 13.35 -0.61
C TRP A 511 -20.56 12.57 -0.02
N LEU A 512 -21.53 13.28 0.55
CA LEU A 512 -22.72 12.70 1.16
C LEU A 512 -23.95 13.56 0.84
N LEU A 513 -25.04 12.92 0.41
CA LEU A 513 -26.33 13.57 0.17
C LEU A 513 -26.27 14.76 -0.83
N GLY A 514 -25.35 14.72 -1.79
CA GLY A 514 -25.23 15.74 -2.84
C GLY A 514 -24.30 16.92 -2.50
N SER A 515 -23.54 16.85 -1.41
CA SER A 515 -22.53 17.85 -1.04
C SER A 515 -21.33 17.23 -0.34
N PHE A 516 -20.22 17.95 -0.31
CA PHE A 516 -19.04 17.58 0.49
C PHE A 516 -19.25 17.99 1.95
N GLN A 517 -19.07 17.04 2.87
CA GLN A 517 -19.19 17.24 4.31
C GLN A 517 -17.88 16.90 5.00
N LEU A 518 -17.54 17.63 6.07
CA LEU A 518 -16.29 17.43 6.78
C LEU A 518 -16.20 15.98 7.29
N PHE A 519 -15.11 15.30 6.92
CA PHE A 519 -14.81 13.94 7.32
C PHE A 519 -13.72 13.88 8.38
N GLN A 520 -12.60 14.57 8.13
CA GLN A 520 -11.43 14.55 9.02
C GLN A 520 -10.67 15.88 8.95
N ALA A 521 -9.99 16.24 10.05
CA ALA A 521 -9.11 17.39 10.14
C ALA A 521 -7.67 16.96 10.44
N PHE A 522 -6.70 17.64 9.84
CA PHE A 522 -5.26 17.40 10.00
C PHE A 522 -4.60 18.70 10.45
N LEU A 523 -3.87 18.67 11.57
CA LEU A 523 -3.04 19.82 11.92
C LEU A 523 -1.85 19.89 10.98
N THR A 524 -1.76 20.98 10.22
CA THR A 524 -0.74 21.19 9.19
C THR A 524 0.01 22.50 9.40
N PHE A 525 1.15 22.67 8.74
CA PHE A 525 2.06 23.80 8.92
C PHE A 525 2.35 24.43 7.56
N GLY A 526 1.54 25.42 7.19
CA GLY A 526 1.60 26.04 5.87
C GLY A 526 1.42 24.99 4.78
N ALA A 527 0.37 24.17 4.86
CA ALA A 527 0.11 23.12 3.87
C ALA A 527 0.08 23.74 2.47
N ALA A 528 0.99 23.31 1.61
CA ALA A 528 1.13 23.82 0.25
C ALA A 528 0.45 22.93 -0.78
N ASP A 529 0.40 21.63 -0.51
CA ASP A 529 -0.03 20.59 -1.44
C ASP A 529 -0.48 19.33 -0.69
N TRP A 530 -1.43 18.59 -1.29
CA TRP A 530 -1.84 17.24 -0.93
C TRP A 530 -1.70 16.30 -2.12
N GLU A 531 -0.85 15.29 -1.98
CA GLU A 531 -0.70 14.25 -3.01
C GLU A 531 -1.39 12.95 -2.59
N VAL A 532 -2.27 12.43 -3.45
CA VAL A 532 -2.95 11.14 -3.24
C VAL A 532 -2.32 10.06 -4.09
N PHE A 533 -1.89 8.98 -3.46
CA PHE A 533 -1.33 7.85 -4.20
C PHE A 533 -1.72 6.49 -3.64
N ARG A 534 -1.52 5.47 -4.48
CA ARG A 534 -1.87 4.08 -4.18
C ARG A 534 -0.70 3.15 -4.42
N ILE A 535 -0.50 2.23 -3.48
CA ILE A 535 0.48 1.16 -3.59
C ILE A 535 -0.23 -0.16 -3.33
N GLY A 536 -0.54 -0.89 -4.41
CA GLY A 536 -1.49 -2.00 -4.37
C GLY A 536 -2.87 -1.51 -3.93
N GLU A 537 -3.43 -2.16 -2.91
CA GLU A 537 -4.75 -1.80 -2.34
C GLU A 537 -4.66 -0.71 -1.25
N ARG A 538 -3.46 -0.24 -0.90
CA ARG A 538 -3.25 0.76 0.16
C ARG A 538 -3.39 2.16 -0.43
N VAL A 539 -4.09 3.04 0.30
CA VAL A 539 -4.34 4.44 -0.10
C VAL A 539 -3.63 5.37 0.88
N PHE A 540 -2.90 6.34 0.34
CA PHE A 540 -2.10 7.29 1.12
C PHE A 540 -2.43 8.73 0.74
N LEU A 541 -2.19 9.63 1.69
CA LEU A 541 -2.21 11.08 1.52
C LEU A 541 -0.89 11.65 2.02
N ALA A 542 -0.13 12.36 1.18
CA ALA A 542 1.03 13.11 1.62
C ALA A 542 0.71 14.60 1.67
N VAL A 543 1.01 15.27 2.77
CA VAL A 543 0.94 16.74 2.85
C VAL A 543 2.34 17.34 2.75
N ALA A 544 2.49 18.35 1.88
CA ALA A 544 3.65 19.21 1.82
C ALA A 544 3.53 20.34 2.85
N ASN A 545 4.25 20.25 3.97
CA ASN A 545 4.31 21.32 4.95
C ASN A 545 5.43 22.30 4.59
N SER A 546 5.09 23.58 4.39
CA SER A 546 6.04 24.57 3.88
C SER A 546 6.77 25.37 4.96
N HIS A 547 6.11 25.73 6.06
CA HIS A 547 6.74 26.46 7.17
C HIS A 547 5.81 26.57 8.39
N SER A 548 6.42 26.71 9.56
CA SER A 548 5.75 27.00 10.82
C SER A 548 6.01 28.46 11.22
N TYR A 549 4.95 29.26 11.26
CA TYR A 549 4.95 30.68 11.62
C TYR A 549 3.72 30.98 12.48
N ASP A 550 3.89 31.76 13.55
CA ASP A 550 2.81 32.18 14.44
C ASP A 550 3.11 33.55 15.09
N VAL A 551 2.26 34.54 14.83
CA VAL A 551 2.39 35.90 15.38
C VAL A 551 2.29 35.93 16.91
N GLU A 552 1.51 35.02 17.51
CA GLU A 552 1.25 35.01 18.96
C GLU A 552 2.33 34.27 19.76
N ALA A 553 3.25 33.57 19.07
CA ALA A 553 4.36 32.90 19.73
C ALA A 553 5.34 33.93 20.32
N GLN A 554 5.50 33.90 21.65
CA GLN A 554 6.41 34.78 22.40
C GLN A 554 7.89 34.66 21.98
N VAL A 555 8.23 33.60 21.24
CA VAL A 555 9.54 33.38 20.63
C VAL A 555 9.31 33.22 19.12
N HIS A 556 9.85 34.13 18.30
CA HIS A 556 9.88 33.99 16.85
C HIS A 556 10.77 32.80 16.47
N ASN A 557 10.16 31.62 16.37
CA ASN A 557 10.83 30.38 16.00
C ASN A 557 10.29 29.91 14.64
N ASP A 558 10.34 30.83 13.67
CA ASP A 558 9.93 30.56 12.30
C ASP A 558 10.82 29.47 11.73
N SER A 559 10.23 28.33 11.38
CA SER A 559 10.96 27.21 10.83
C SER A 559 10.48 26.91 9.42
N TYR A 560 11.42 26.92 8.49
CA TYR A 560 11.24 26.41 7.12
C TYR A 560 11.64 24.95 6.98
N VAL A 561 12.29 24.39 8.01
CA VAL A 561 12.52 22.94 8.12
C VAL A 561 11.41 22.37 9.00
N VAL A 562 10.46 21.70 8.38
CA VAL A 562 9.26 21.15 9.03
C VAL A 562 8.99 19.75 8.51
N ASN A 563 8.35 18.91 9.31
CA ASN A 563 7.99 17.55 8.88
C ASN A 563 6.79 17.63 7.93
N SER A 564 6.96 17.12 6.72
CA SER A 564 5.85 16.66 5.88
C SER A 564 5.36 15.30 6.37
N VAL A 565 4.08 15.01 6.18
CA VAL A 565 3.45 13.83 6.79
C VAL A 565 2.75 13.01 5.72
N ILE A 566 3.00 11.71 5.72
CA ILE A 566 2.27 10.72 4.92
C ILE A 566 1.28 10.03 5.85
N TYR A 567 0.01 10.02 5.46
CA TYR A 567 -1.07 9.32 6.12
C TYR A 567 -1.46 8.09 5.30
N GLU A 568 -1.89 7.03 5.96
CA GLU A 568 -2.47 5.84 5.35
C GLU A 568 -3.92 5.69 5.78
N LEU A 569 -4.79 5.30 4.85
CA LEU A 569 -6.17 4.96 5.18
C LEU A 569 -6.21 3.67 6.01
N ASN A 570 -6.62 3.79 7.26
CA ASN A 570 -7.02 2.65 8.07
C ASN A 570 -8.51 2.39 7.87
N VAL A 571 -8.84 1.39 7.05
CA VAL A 571 -10.22 1.04 6.71
C VAL A 571 -11.04 0.63 7.95
N THR A 572 -10.42 -0.05 8.92
CA THR A 572 -11.08 -0.45 10.17
C THR A 572 -11.39 0.75 11.06
N ALA A 573 -10.46 1.71 11.15
CA ALA A 573 -10.66 2.94 11.91
C ALA A 573 -11.47 4.00 11.15
N GLN A 574 -11.75 3.78 9.86
CA GLN A 574 -12.40 4.72 8.96
C GLN A 574 -11.74 6.12 9.02
N ALA A 575 -10.41 6.15 9.04
CA ALA A 575 -9.65 7.38 9.18
C ALA A 575 -8.28 7.26 8.51
N PHE A 576 -7.75 8.39 8.06
CA PHE A 576 -6.36 8.50 7.64
C PHE A 576 -5.49 8.68 8.88
N VAL A 577 -4.63 7.70 9.13
CA VAL A 577 -3.71 7.69 10.28
C VAL A 577 -2.30 8.00 9.80
N LYS A 578 -1.53 8.70 10.64
CA LYS A 578 -0.13 9.03 10.32
C LYS A 578 0.65 7.73 10.07
N PHE A 579 1.23 7.61 8.89
CA PHE A 579 2.05 6.48 8.46
C PHE A 579 3.53 6.80 8.60
N GLN A 580 3.96 7.97 8.13
CA GLN A 580 5.36 8.39 8.15
C GLN A 580 5.48 9.91 8.27
N GLU A 581 6.53 10.38 8.94
CA GLU A 581 6.95 11.77 8.89
C GLU A 581 8.31 11.87 8.18
N ILE A 582 8.44 12.88 7.32
CA ILE A 582 9.65 13.14 6.55
C ILE A 582 10.04 14.59 6.79
N PRO A 583 11.23 14.86 7.36
CA PRO A 583 11.75 16.23 7.45
C PRO A 583 11.96 16.81 6.05
N THR A 584 11.30 17.93 5.77
CA THR A 584 11.39 18.63 4.49
C THR A 584 11.77 20.10 4.68
N CYS A 585 12.28 20.73 3.62
CA CYS A 585 12.73 22.12 3.63
C CYS A 585 11.80 22.94 2.74
N SER A 586 10.80 23.56 3.36
CA SER A 586 9.72 24.25 2.69
C SER A 586 9.18 23.46 1.50
N ALA A 587 8.58 22.31 1.81
CA ALA A 587 7.97 21.46 0.80
C ALA A 587 6.78 22.21 0.21
N LEU A 588 6.79 22.37 -1.11
CA LEU A 588 5.71 23.04 -1.84
C LEU A 588 4.84 22.08 -2.64
N ASP A 589 5.32 20.85 -2.86
CA ASP A 589 4.68 19.86 -3.73
C ASP A 589 5.27 18.46 -3.48
N TRP A 590 4.43 17.43 -3.64
CA TRP A 590 4.75 16.02 -3.69
C TRP A 590 4.24 15.41 -4.99
N GLU A 591 5.10 14.72 -5.73
CA GLU A 591 4.68 14.01 -6.95
C GLU A 591 4.95 12.51 -6.82
N PHE A 592 3.92 11.69 -7.06
CA PHE A 592 4.02 10.24 -7.06
C PHE A 592 4.26 9.66 -8.46
N PHE A 593 5.25 8.76 -8.58
CA PHE A 593 5.50 8.07 -9.85
C PHE A 593 5.99 6.63 -9.65
N SER A 594 5.96 5.86 -10.74
CA SER A 594 6.47 4.49 -10.78
C SER A 594 7.47 4.28 -11.91
N VAL A 595 8.41 3.37 -11.68
CA VAL A 595 9.36 2.87 -12.68
C VAL A 595 9.40 1.35 -12.55
N GLY A 596 8.95 0.63 -13.58
CA GLY A 596 8.72 -0.81 -13.50
C GLY A 596 7.73 -1.17 -12.39
N GLU A 597 8.19 -1.96 -11.42
CA GLU A 597 7.41 -2.38 -10.22
C GLU A 597 7.73 -1.51 -8.98
N ASP A 598 8.66 -0.56 -9.09
CA ASP A 598 9.06 0.30 -7.98
C ASP A 598 8.22 1.59 -7.95
N TYR A 599 7.88 2.03 -6.74
CA TYR A 599 7.11 3.23 -6.46
C TYR A 599 7.97 4.30 -5.79
N PHE A 600 7.76 5.56 -6.18
CA PHE A 600 8.56 6.69 -5.74
C PHE A 600 7.69 7.90 -5.42
N LEU A 601 8.19 8.75 -4.52
CA LEU A 601 7.71 10.10 -4.27
C LEU A 601 8.86 11.07 -4.48
N VAL A 602 8.63 12.22 -5.11
CA VAL A 602 9.60 13.32 -5.14
C VAL A 602 9.01 14.53 -4.42
N VAL A 603 9.83 15.21 -3.61
CA VAL A 603 9.42 16.45 -2.91
C VAL A 603 10.04 17.68 -3.55
N ALA A 604 9.25 18.73 -3.77
CA ALA A 604 9.72 20.08 -4.10
C ALA A 604 10.20 20.82 -2.83
N ASN A 605 11.44 20.58 -2.40
CA ASN A 605 12.04 21.42 -1.36
C ASN A 605 12.44 22.78 -1.95
N SER A 606 11.83 23.87 -1.46
CA SER A 606 12.02 25.19 -2.04
C SER A 606 13.04 26.06 -1.30
N PHE A 607 13.06 25.98 0.03
CA PHE A 607 13.81 26.92 0.89
C PHE A 607 14.13 26.28 2.24
N ASP A 608 15.36 26.41 2.72
CA ASP A 608 15.82 25.81 3.98
C ASP A 608 15.86 26.80 5.16
N GLY A 609 15.42 28.05 4.94
CA GLY A 609 15.54 29.16 5.89
C GLY A 609 16.67 30.15 5.55
N ASN A 610 17.62 29.74 4.70
CA ASN A 610 18.77 30.57 4.31
C ASN A 610 18.87 30.77 2.79
N THR A 611 18.64 29.71 2.00
CA THR A 611 18.84 29.72 0.54
C THR A 611 17.73 28.96 -0.20
N PHE A 612 17.49 29.33 -1.45
CA PHE A 612 16.62 28.61 -2.38
C PHE A 612 17.35 27.50 -3.14
N SER A 613 18.67 27.35 -2.97
CA SER A 613 19.45 26.26 -3.56
C SER A 613 19.34 25.00 -2.70
N VAL A 614 18.14 24.43 -2.65
CA VAL A 614 17.80 23.25 -1.85
C VAL A 614 17.50 22.09 -2.77
N ASN A 615 18.01 20.91 -2.43
CA ASN A 615 17.80 19.72 -3.23
C ASN A 615 16.38 19.16 -3.04
N SER A 616 15.69 18.90 -4.13
CA SER A 616 14.56 17.97 -4.16
C SER A 616 15.05 16.54 -3.93
N ILE A 617 14.26 15.75 -3.21
CA ILE A 617 14.64 14.38 -2.82
C ILE A 617 13.63 13.42 -3.44
N ILE A 618 14.12 12.36 -4.10
CA ILE A 618 13.31 11.22 -4.51
C ILE A 618 13.41 10.16 -3.42
N TYR A 619 12.26 9.70 -2.95
CA TYR A 619 12.11 8.60 -2.02
C TYR A 619 11.58 7.38 -2.75
N ARG A 620 12.10 6.20 -2.43
CA ARG A 620 11.63 4.91 -2.92
C ARG A 620 10.86 4.19 -1.83
N TRP A 621 9.74 3.59 -2.22
CA TRP A 621 8.95 2.74 -1.36
C TRP A 621 9.69 1.42 -1.00
N GLN A 622 9.75 1.10 0.29
CA GLN A 622 10.40 -0.10 0.83
C GLN A 622 9.45 -0.98 1.67
N GLY A 623 8.13 -0.83 1.49
CA GLY A 623 7.14 -1.62 2.22
C GLY A 623 6.98 -1.16 3.67
N TYR A 624 7.43 -1.97 4.64
CA TYR A 624 7.28 -1.66 6.07
C TYR A 624 8.15 -0.47 6.51
N GLU A 625 9.31 -0.28 5.89
CA GLU A 625 10.21 0.86 6.16
C GLU A 625 9.67 2.19 5.60
N GLY A 626 8.54 2.15 4.86
CA GLY A 626 7.96 3.33 4.23
C GLY A 626 8.81 3.84 3.07
N PHE A 627 8.84 5.16 2.90
CA PHE A 627 9.61 5.85 1.87
C PHE A 627 11.01 6.20 2.37
N VAL A 628 12.03 5.78 1.61
CA VAL A 628 13.45 6.00 1.93
C VAL A 628 14.11 6.81 0.82
N ALA A 629 14.85 7.87 1.17
CA ALA A 629 15.54 8.70 0.19
C ALA A 629 16.55 7.88 -0.64
N VAL A 630 16.49 8.03 -1.96
CA VAL A 630 17.35 7.30 -2.92
C VAL A 630 18.10 8.21 -3.89
N HIS A 631 17.53 9.37 -4.24
CA HIS A 631 18.21 10.35 -5.10
C HIS A 631 18.05 11.75 -4.52
N SER A 632 19.07 12.58 -4.72
CA SER A 632 19.07 14.00 -4.38
C SER A 632 19.30 14.81 -5.66
N LEU A 633 18.34 15.64 -6.00
CA LEU A 633 18.31 16.43 -7.23
C LEU A 633 18.66 17.89 -6.89
N PRO A 634 19.73 18.46 -7.45
CA PRO A 634 20.06 19.85 -7.23
C PRO A 634 19.03 20.75 -7.92
N THR A 635 18.16 21.36 -7.13
CA THR A 635 17.11 22.26 -7.58
C THR A 635 17.29 23.66 -7.02
N PHE A 636 16.62 24.64 -7.63
CA PHE A 636 16.68 26.04 -7.20
C PHE A 636 15.28 26.63 -7.12
N GLY A 637 14.80 26.87 -5.90
CA GLY A 637 13.44 27.36 -5.62
C GLY A 637 12.39 26.48 -6.28
N CYS A 638 12.57 25.16 -6.19
CA CYS A 638 11.63 24.19 -6.76
C CYS A 638 10.24 24.46 -6.19
N ARG A 639 9.22 24.37 -7.04
CA ARG A 639 7.85 24.65 -6.61
C ARG A 639 6.86 23.56 -6.95
N ASP A 640 7.12 22.83 -8.03
CA ASP A 640 6.16 21.89 -8.58
C ASP A 640 6.89 20.81 -9.39
N TRP A 641 6.42 19.57 -9.34
CA TRP A 641 6.89 18.39 -10.05
C TRP A 641 5.75 17.71 -10.77
N GLU A 642 6.03 17.20 -11.96
CA GLU A 642 5.08 16.41 -12.73
C GLU A 642 5.78 15.22 -13.36
N ALA A 643 5.18 14.03 -13.27
CA ALA A 643 5.66 12.84 -13.95
C ALA A 643 4.92 12.61 -15.28
N PHE A 644 5.66 12.23 -16.31
CA PHE A 644 5.05 11.87 -17.58
C PHE A 644 5.82 10.81 -18.35
N ARG A 645 5.12 10.16 -19.29
CA ARG A 645 5.68 9.10 -20.12
C ARG A 645 5.46 9.39 -21.60
N THR A 646 6.41 8.95 -22.40
CA THR A 646 6.34 8.95 -23.86
C THR A 646 6.76 7.58 -24.39
N ALA A 647 6.60 7.34 -25.69
CA ALA A 647 7.14 6.14 -26.33
C ALA A 647 8.67 5.99 -26.18
N ALA A 648 9.40 7.07 -25.89
CA ALA A 648 10.85 7.07 -25.72
C ALA A 648 11.32 6.84 -24.27
N GLY A 649 10.40 6.84 -23.29
CA GLY A 649 10.70 6.59 -21.89
C GLY A 649 9.87 7.43 -20.92
N SER A 650 10.27 7.38 -19.65
CA SER A 650 9.66 8.11 -18.54
C SER A 650 10.49 9.34 -18.15
N TYR A 651 9.81 10.39 -17.73
CA TYR A 651 10.38 11.70 -17.47
C TYR A 651 9.74 12.32 -16.23
N LEU A 652 10.47 13.25 -15.61
CA LEU A 652 9.94 14.21 -14.64
C LEU A 652 10.13 15.61 -15.22
N VAL A 653 9.28 16.56 -14.85
CA VAL A 653 9.52 17.98 -15.10
C VAL A 653 9.30 18.75 -13.80
N TYR A 654 10.14 19.75 -13.53
CA TYR A 654 9.94 20.62 -12.37
C TYR A 654 9.96 22.09 -12.74
N SER A 655 9.23 22.88 -11.95
CA SER A 655 9.17 24.33 -12.03
C SER A 655 10.12 25.02 -11.03
N SER A 656 10.59 26.22 -11.39
CA SER A 656 11.34 27.09 -10.48
C SER A 656 10.63 28.42 -10.28
N ALA A 657 10.40 28.78 -9.02
CA ALA A 657 9.86 30.07 -8.61
C ALA A 657 10.93 31.17 -8.52
N LYS A 658 12.20 30.86 -8.84
CA LYS A 658 13.37 31.74 -8.67
C LYS A 658 14.21 31.92 -9.94
N GLU A 659 13.99 31.11 -10.97
CA GLU A 659 14.58 31.33 -12.30
C GLU A 659 13.52 31.17 -13.41
N PRO A 660 13.65 31.86 -14.55
CA PRO A 660 12.73 31.73 -15.69
C PRO A 660 13.02 30.47 -16.52
N ARG A 661 13.26 29.35 -15.84
CA ARG A 661 13.66 28.09 -16.44
C ARG A 661 13.10 26.93 -15.63
N SER A 662 12.36 26.05 -16.31
CA SER A 662 11.94 24.74 -15.81
C SER A 662 12.82 23.66 -16.43
N ARG A 663 12.97 22.49 -15.80
CA ARG A 663 13.76 21.38 -16.36
C ARG A 663 12.93 20.13 -16.51
N VAL A 664 13.19 19.43 -17.60
CA VAL A 664 12.73 18.07 -17.86
C VAL A 664 13.91 17.15 -17.58
N LEU A 665 13.67 16.12 -16.79
CA LEU A 665 14.61 15.08 -16.44
C LEU A 665 14.15 13.76 -17.05
N ARG A 666 15.10 12.94 -17.52
CA ARG A 666 14.82 11.60 -18.01
C ARG A 666 15.12 10.58 -16.92
N LEU A 667 14.19 9.67 -16.70
CA LEU A 667 14.36 8.53 -15.81
C LEU A 667 15.07 7.42 -16.58
N ARG A 668 16.32 7.13 -16.22
CA ARG A 668 17.10 6.05 -16.85
C ARG A 668 16.85 4.74 -16.15
N THR A 669 16.50 3.73 -16.93
CA THR A 669 16.22 2.39 -16.46
C THR A 669 17.33 1.43 -16.90
N GLY A 670 17.70 0.53 -16.00
CA GLY A 670 18.76 -0.48 -16.19
C GLY A 670 18.24 -1.91 -16.14
#